data_AF-A0A817DSQ6-F1
#
_entry.id   AF-A0A817DSQ6-F1
#
_cell.length_a   1.000
_cell.length_b   1.000
_cell.length_c   1.000
_cell.angle_alpha   90.00
_cell.angle_beta   90.00
_cell.angle_gamma   90.00
#
_symmetry.space_group_name_H-M   'P 1'
#
loop_
_entity.id
_entity.type
_entity.pdbx_description
1 polymer ?
#
loop_
_entity_poly.entity_id
_entity_poly.type
_entity_poly.pdbx_seq_one_letter_code
_entity_poly.pdbx_strand_id
1 'polypeptide(L)'
;MSSSHSLPNQQEFDNNDLSIDMSTKFSNKLSGVSSSTILLRSDSSASTSLNESGQLAANKRAVKSCFWSTVVFSINFISSILVINLAKWIYVKHHFPNLTLTTINFFVTFFLLLGCMQAKIFTYVKLPIFNMIPVSACFGGFIAFSNLSLQYNTVGTYQLIKLQVTPTVMLISWLFFKAEYSLPIVVSFIPVFVGTLISTYYDLQFNVFGLFCAITSVAFTAMYQILVEYYQKAYNCDSLQLLFYQAPLSGLLLLFFLPFFEPITELHKFMTYDIIVLILLCGIVAFFVNFSIFWVIGNLSAVAYNMIGHSKTLLIIFIGSFIFSEPLNQRQIFGLCFTMLGMTTSSSYAIGIDVGTGSVRCMIFDDKWTPVVQCQKPIRTYHSSSAPLEYEQSSTDIWQAICYCVRKCLELGSFTSEQIELIRSIGFDATCSLVVLDEKYQPVSVSLSGNDEQNIIMWLDHRAHAEAAIINSSSDDVLKNFGGKISLEMQPGKLMWLKRNLSKEQWIRARHFFDLPDYLHFRATEQLDRSLCSSVCKLCYRSSEAQHGWDEKFWAKFDLDDLMEKKGEKLGQLVRKPFSNSNTDLLSKKAADELGLPEGIHVGSPLIDAYAGALGGLACKSPIADAHLTERLIIVAGTSSCFMACSEKAVFVPGVWGPHYNVLIPNLWLSEGGQSAAGKSIDHVIQIHPAYNELKQLSDEQNRNIFDILNEILNNLQKKNNVGNVSLLNGDLHMTIDFHGNRSPLADPELGASMTGLRFDTSLNNLAIQYLAVLQAVAYDSRHIIETMTKSGHHFRVVQICGGLARLPLLTQLIADVVQMPVYVSEATNDCVLLGAAICGQLIADNAHQVEDLLNKIACPIQIYMPDSKIADFHKDKYEIYRLLQQIEINSRKQMSKYSQS
;
A
#
# COMPACT_ATOMS: atom_id res chain seq x y z
N MET A 1 -4.44 63.18 43.53
CA MET A 1 -3.66 63.69 44.68
C MET A 1 -2.26 63.10 44.57
N SER A 2 -1.25 63.98 44.50
CA SER A 2 0.21 63.82 44.74
C SER A 2 0.94 62.67 44.02
N SER A 3 1.83 62.91 43.04
CA SER A 3 3.25 63.36 43.16
C SER A 3 4.02 62.60 44.26
N SER A 4 5.22 62.03 44.11
CA SER A 4 6.41 62.34 43.29
C SER A 4 7.52 61.31 43.58
N HIS A 5 8.40 61.07 42.59
CA HIS A 5 9.84 60.76 42.64
C HIS A 5 10.46 59.89 43.76
N SER A 6 11.20 58.83 43.40
CA SER A 6 12.68 58.80 43.26
C SER A 6 13.25 57.36 43.40
N LEU A 7 14.06 56.93 42.43
CA LEU A 7 15.00 55.78 42.51
C LEU A 7 16.16 56.12 43.47
N PRO A 8 16.82 55.13 44.13
CA PRO A 8 18.01 54.50 43.53
C PRO A 8 18.30 53.01 43.88
N ASN A 9 18.94 52.33 42.92
CA ASN A 9 20.01 51.31 42.95
C ASN A 9 20.12 50.14 43.97
N GLN A 10 20.50 49.00 43.35
CA GLN A 10 21.46 47.93 43.75
C GLN A 10 20.96 46.82 44.70
N GLN A 11 20.75 45.61 44.16
CA GLN A 11 21.72 44.49 43.99
C GLN A 11 21.83 43.64 45.26
N GLU A 12 21.24 42.43 45.24
CA GLU A 12 21.99 41.21 45.54
C GLU A 12 21.28 39.97 44.96
N PHE A 13 22.13 39.07 44.48
CA PHE A 13 21.83 37.82 43.79
C PHE A 13 21.28 36.76 44.74
N ASP A 14 20.38 35.91 44.26
CA ASP A 14 20.41 34.49 44.64
C ASP A 14 20.43 33.62 43.38
N ASN A 15 21.54 32.91 43.23
CA ASN A 15 21.83 31.96 42.15
C ASN A 15 21.15 30.64 42.47
N ASN A 16 20.19 30.18 41.64
CA ASN A 16 19.93 28.73 41.47
C ASN A 16 19.05 28.31 40.27
N ASP A 17 18.62 29.20 39.37
CA ASP A 17 17.59 28.86 38.36
C ASP A 17 18.07 28.65 36.90
N LEU A 18 19.36 28.42 36.64
CA LEU A 18 19.90 28.43 35.26
C LEU A 18 20.22 27.08 34.61
N SER A 19 20.05 25.94 35.29
CA SER A 19 20.41 24.62 34.74
C SER A 19 19.23 23.72 34.34
N ILE A 20 18.00 24.05 34.73
CA ILE A 20 16.82 23.18 34.51
C ILE A 20 15.92 23.64 33.35
N ASP A 21 15.98 24.92 32.96
CA ASP A 21 15.05 25.50 31.97
C ASP A 21 15.47 25.30 30.49
N MET A 22 16.71 24.88 30.22
CA MET A 22 17.18 24.61 28.85
C MET A 22 16.78 23.22 28.33
N SER A 23 16.74 22.19 29.18
CA SER A 23 16.36 20.82 28.74
C SER A 23 14.86 20.68 28.50
N THR A 24 14.03 21.37 29.29
CA THR A 24 12.58 21.37 29.18
C THR A 24 12.07 22.20 28.02
N LYS A 25 12.68 23.36 27.72
CA LYS A 25 12.35 24.15 26.51
C LYS A 25 12.80 23.48 25.21
N PHE A 26 13.87 22.68 25.24
CA PHE A 26 14.31 21.88 24.09
C PHE A 26 13.38 20.67 23.88
N SER A 27 13.04 19.95 24.94
CA SER A 27 12.13 18.79 24.91
C SER A 27 10.70 19.15 24.46
N ASN A 28 10.13 20.23 24.98
CA ASN A 28 8.75 20.63 24.66
C ASN A 28 8.56 21.23 23.25
N LYS A 29 9.63 21.70 22.61
CA LYS A 29 9.60 22.13 21.19
C LYS A 29 9.80 20.97 20.21
N LEU A 30 10.36 19.85 20.67
CA LEU A 30 10.62 18.62 19.89
C LEU A 30 9.45 17.63 19.94
N SER A 31 8.68 17.57 21.04
CA SER A 31 7.49 16.72 21.16
C SER A 31 6.32 17.15 20.27
N GLY A 32 6.30 18.39 19.78
CA GLY A 32 5.25 18.90 18.89
C GLY A 32 5.39 18.50 17.42
N VAL A 33 6.47 17.81 17.04
CA VAL A 33 6.81 17.52 15.63
C VAL A 33 6.69 16.03 15.28
N SER A 34 6.59 15.11 16.26
CA SER A 34 6.57 13.67 16.02
C SER A 34 5.20 12.98 16.12
N SER A 35 4.10 13.72 16.29
CA SER A 35 2.75 13.15 16.44
C SER A 35 1.75 13.58 15.36
N SER A 36 2.22 13.79 14.13
CA SER A 36 1.33 13.93 12.97
C SER A 36 1.69 12.90 11.91
N THR A 37 1.03 11.75 11.97
CA THR A 37 0.61 11.03 10.78
C THR A 37 -0.28 11.99 10.00
N ILE A 38 0.29 12.72 9.05
CA ILE A 38 -0.46 13.66 8.20
C ILE A 38 -1.24 12.82 7.20
N LEU A 39 -2.48 12.49 7.56
CA LEU A 39 -3.55 12.22 6.60
C LEU A 39 -3.73 13.48 5.75
N LEU A 40 -3.11 13.52 4.57
CA LEU A 40 -3.43 14.52 3.56
C LEU A 40 -4.83 14.23 3.03
N ARG A 41 -5.82 14.94 3.60
CA ARG A 41 -7.14 15.13 3.00
C ARG A 41 -6.92 15.67 1.58
N SER A 42 -7.43 14.97 0.58
CA SER A 42 -7.50 15.46 -0.79
C SER A 42 -8.48 16.63 -0.86
N ASP A 43 -7.98 17.86 -1.02
CA ASP A 43 -8.81 19.00 -1.37
C ASP A 43 -9.39 18.82 -2.79
N SER A 44 -10.67 18.49 -2.86
CA SER A 44 -11.42 18.23 -4.09
C SER A 44 -11.97 19.51 -4.75
N SER A 45 -11.21 20.62 -4.78
CA SER A 45 -11.72 21.89 -5.33
C SER A 45 -10.69 22.79 -6.06
N ALA A 46 -9.67 22.20 -6.70
CA ALA A 46 -8.79 22.95 -7.61
C ALA A 46 -8.46 22.15 -8.88
N SER A 47 -9.47 21.85 -9.69
CA SER A 47 -9.28 21.41 -11.07
C SER A 47 -9.07 22.62 -11.98
N THR A 48 -7.82 23.06 -12.13
CA THR A 48 -7.42 23.95 -13.24
C THR A 48 -6.33 23.27 -14.06
N SER A 49 -6.62 23.13 -15.34
CA SER A 49 -5.82 22.50 -16.40
C SER A 49 -4.32 22.83 -16.33
N LEU A 50 -3.49 21.82 -16.08
CA LEU A 50 -2.05 21.88 -16.34
C LEU A 50 -1.81 21.45 -17.79
N ASN A 51 -1.46 22.41 -18.65
CA ASN A 51 -1.13 22.17 -20.07
C ASN A 51 0.14 21.30 -20.23
N GLU A 52 0.26 20.63 -21.37
CA GLU A 52 1.39 19.76 -21.77
C GLU A 52 2.79 20.40 -21.59
N SER A 53 2.89 21.72 -21.67
CA SER A 53 4.12 22.48 -21.40
C SER A 53 4.58 22.43 -19.94
N GLY A 54 3.63 22.36 -18.99
CA GLY A 54 3.91 22.17 -17.56
C GLY A 54 4.35 20.74 -17.24
N GLN A 55 3.80 19.75 -17.96
CA GLN A 55 4.15 18.33 -17.82
C GLN A 55 5.55 18.04 -18.38
N LEU A 56 5.93 18.66 -19.51
CA LEU A 56 7.28 18.59 -20.06
C LEU A 56 8.31 19.31 -19.16
N ALA A 57 7.93 20.42 -18.53
CA ALA A 57 8.77 21.13 -17.56
C ALA A 57 8.96 20.33 -16.25
N ALA A 58 7.91 19.62 -15.80
CA ALA A 58 7.95 18.71 -14.66
C ALA A 58 8.82 17.47 -14.94
N ASN A 59 8.67 16.82 -16.11
CA ASN A 59 9.54 15.72 -16.55
C ASN A 59 11.00 16.16 -16.70
N LYS A 60 11.27 17.34 -17.27
CA LYS A 60 12.62 17.91 -17.33
C LYS A 60 13.19 18.23 -15.94
N ARG A 61 12.35 18.62 -14.97
CA ARG A 61 12.77 18.81 -13.57
C ARG A 61 13.07 17.47 -12.89
N ALA A 62 12.27 16.44 -13.09
CA ALA A 62 12.47 15.11 -12.53
C ALA A 62 13.74 14.44 -13.08
N VAL A 63 13.95 14.48 -14.40
CA VAL A 63 15.18 13.97 -15.04
C VAL A 63 16.41 14.78 -14.60
N LYS A 64 16.30 16.11 -14.48
CA LYS A 64 17.38 16.93 -13.90
C LYS A 64 17.66 16.56 -12.45
N SER A 65 16.63 16.27 -11.66
CA SER A 65 16.76 15.91 -10.25
C SER A 65 17.47 14.56 -10.09
N CYS A 66 17.08 13.55 -10.87
CA CYS A 66 17.72 12.23 -10.87
C CYS A 66 19.18 12.30 -11.34
N PHE A 67 19.45 12.99 -12.45
CA PHE A 67 20.82 13.22 -12.92
C PHE A 67 21.68 13.95 -11.87
N TRP A 68 21.12 14.97 -11.21
CA TRP A 68 21.82 15.72 -10.18
C TRP A 68 22.14 14.87 -8.95
N SER A 69 21.21 14.03 -8.49
CA SER A 69 21.46 13.06 -7.41
C SER A 69 22.62 12.12 -7.75
N THR A 70 22.62 11.52 -8.95
CA THR A 70 23.71 10.63 -9.41
C THR A 70 25.05 11.33 -9.48
N VAL A 71 25.07 12.59 -9.93
CA VAL A 71 26.28 13.42 -9.95
C VAL A 71 26.79 13.68 -8.53
N VAL A 72 25.92 14.07 -7.60
CA VAL A 72 26.31 14.34 -6.20
C VAL A 72 26.81 13.07 -5.51
N PHE A 73 26.21 11.91 -5.78
CA PHE A 73 26.70 10.63 -5.27
C PHE A 73 28.08 10.26 -5.83
N SER A 74 28.29 10.46 -7.14
CA SER A 74 29.59 10.24 -7.77
C SER A 74 30.66 11.16 -7.20
N ILE A 75 30.32 12.44 -6.97
CA ILE A 75 31.20 13.40 -6.29
C ILE A 75 31.51 12.92 -4.88
N ASN A 76 30.52 12.52 -4.09
CA ASN A 76 30.76 12.00 -2.73
C ASN A 76 31.72 10.82 -2.74
N PHE A 77 31.50 9.88 -3.66
CA PHE A 77 32.27 8.66 -3.78
C PHE A 77 33.75 8.95 -4.10
N ILE A 78 34.00 9.68 -5.20
CA ILE A 78 35.35 10.01 -5.68
C ILE A 78 36.09 10.89 -4.67
N SER A 79 35.46 11.98 -4.23
CA SER A 79 36.12 12.96 -3.35
C SER A 79 36.47 12.36 -1.99
N SER A 80 35.67 11.44 -1.46
CA SER A 80 35.95 10.84 -0.15
C SER A 80 37.08 9.80 -0.19
N ILE A 81 37.21 9.08 -1.30
CA ILE A 81 38.37 8.18 -1.50
C ILE A 81 39.64 9.03 -1.61
N LEU A 82 39.59 10.11 -2.39
CA LEU A 82 40.72 11.02 -2.59
C LEU A 82 41.14 11.71 -1.29
N VAL A 83 40.19 12.24 -0.50
CA VAL A 83 40.53 12.99 0.72
C VAL A 83 41.22 12.11 1.76
N ILE A 84 40.76 10.86 1.94
CA ILE A 84 41.34 9.92 2.92
C ILE A 84 42.77 9.54 2.50
N ASN A 85 42.97 9.24 1.21
CA ASN A 85 44.29 8.86 0.71
C ASN A 85 45.28 10.04 0.70
N LEU A 86 44.83 11.24 0.28
CA LEU A 86 45.65 12.46 0.32
C LEU A 86 46.04 12.82 1.76
N ALA A 87 45.08 12.78 2.69
CA ALA A 87 45.35 13.03 4.11
C ALA A 87 46.36 12.01 4.67
N LYS A 88 46.15 10.70 4.45
CA LYS A 88 47.09 9.65 4.88
C LYS A 88 48.49 9.86 4.28
N TRP A 89 48.58 10.23 3.01
CA TRP A 89 49.86 10.49 2.35
C TRP A 89 50.60 11.69 2.96
N ILE A 90 49.90 12.80 3.21
CA ILE A 90 50.45 14.00 3.86
C ILE A 90 50.96 13.67 5.27
N TYR A 91 50.23 12.86 6.05
CA TYR A 91 50.61 12.51 7.42
C TYR A 91 51.75 11.50 7.48
N VAL A 92 51.70 10.43 6.66
CA VAL A 92 52.65 9.32 6.76
C VAL A 92 53.98 9.62 6.07
N LYS A 93 53.96 10.32 4.92
CA LYS A 93 55.18 10.57 4.13
C LYS A 93 55.84 11.91 4.44
N HIS A 94 55.04 12.94 4.75
CA HIS A 94 55.54 14.29 5.01
C HIS A 94 55.49 14.69 6.49
N HIS A 95 54.99 13.81 7.37
CA HIS A 95 54.89 14.03 8.83
C HIS A 95 54.19 15.34 9.21
N PHE A 96 53.28 15.82 8.35
CA PHE A 96 52.57 17.07 8.59
C PHE A 96 51.54 16.90 9.72
N PRO A 97 51.36 17.89 10.61
CA PRO A 97 50.41 17.79 11.71
C PRO A 97 48.95 17.72 11.23
N ASN A 98 48.18 16.80 11.81
CA ASN A 98 46.85 16.40 11.34
C ASN A 98 45.74 17.39 11.72
N LEU A 99 45.75 17.86 12.96
CA LEU A 99 44.78 18.82 13.45
C LEU A 99 44.97 20.17 12.73
N THR A 100 46.23 20.51 12.42
CA THR A 100 46.57 21.66 11.58
C THR A 100 46.05 21.51 10.14
N LEU A 101 46.24 20.35 9.49
CA LEU A 101 45.69 20.11 8.14
C LEU A 101 44.16 20.25 8.12
N THR A 102 43.50 19.66 9.11
CA THR A 102 42.04 19.72 9.26
C THR A 102 41.55 21.15 9.42
N THR A 103 42.24 21.95 10.24
CA THR A 103 41.92 23.37 10.45
C THR A 103 42.07 24.16 9.15
N ILE A 104 43.15 23.95 8.40
CA ILE A 104 43.37 24.59 7.09
C ILE A 104 42.25 24.20 6.12
N ASN A 105 41.87 22.94 6.04
CA ASN A 105 40.80 22.46 5.15
C ASN A 105 39.45 23.13 5.43
N PHE A 106 39.11 23.40 6.70
CA PHE A 106 37.90 24.15 7.06
C PHE A 106 37.94 25.60 6.56
N PHE A 107 39.07 26.29 6.71
CA PHE A 107 39.22 27.64 6.19
C PHE A 107 39.21 27.68 4.66
N VAL A 108 39.88 26.73 3.99
CA VAL A 108 39.83 26.58 2.53
C VAL A 108 38.38 26.35 2.05
N THR A 109 37.63 25.47 2.73
CA THR A 109 36.20 25.23 2.46
C THR A 109 35.39 26.53 2.59
N PHE A 110 35.63 27.32 3.63
CA PHE A 110 34.96 28.61 3.84
C PHE A 110 35.28 29.62 2.73
N PHE A 111 36.54 29.75 2.32
CA PHE A 111 36.93 30.63 1.20
C PHE A 111 36.32 30.19 -0.13
N LEU A 112 36.24 28.89 -0.40
CA LEU A 112 35.54 28.37 -1.58
C LEU A 112 34.04 28.70 -1.54
N LEU A 113 33.40 28.59 -0.38
CA LEU A 113 31.99 28.96 -0.20
C LEU A 113 31.75 30.46 -0.39
N LEU A 114 32.68 31.33 0.02
CA LEU A 114 32.63 32.76 -0.29
C LEU A 114 32.67 33.01 -1.80
N GLY A 115 33.51 32.27 -2.53
CA GLY A 115 33.54 32.29 -4.00
C GLY A 115 32.22 31.82 -4.62
N CYS A 116 31.64 30.72 -4.11
CA CYS A 116 30.33 30.23 -4.55
C CYS A 116 29.20 31.24 -4.29
N MET A 117 29.25 31.97 -3.17
CA MET A 117 28.29 33.04 -2.86
C MET A 117 28.43 34.22 -3.82
N GLN A 118 29.67 34.63 -4.15
CA GLN A 118 29.93 35.67 -5.16
C GLN A 118 29.47 35.25 -6.55
N ALA A 119 29.62 33.97 -6.90
CA ALA A 119 29.13 33.37 -8.14
C ALA A 119 27.60 33.13 -8.15
N LYS A 120 26.87 33.53 -7.09
CA LYS A 120 25.42 33.36 -6.92
C LYS A 120 24.94 31.90 -7.00
N ILE A 121 25.78 30.95 -6.58
CA ILE A 121 25.44 29.53 -6.54
C ILE A 121 24.43 29.24 -5.41
N PHE A 122 24.49 29.98 -4.30
CA PHE A 122 23.49 29.95 -3.22
C PHE A 122 23.27 31.35 -2.65
N THR A 123 22.11 31.58 -2.03
CA THR A 123 21.76 32.86 -1.39
C THR A 123 22.09 32.85 0.09
N TYR A 124 22.48 34.01 0.63
CA TYR A 124 22.72 34.18 2.06
C TYR A 124 21.41 34.12 2.85
N VAL A 125 21.38 33.27 3.88
CA VAL A 125 20.28 33.16 4.85
C VAL A 125 20.84 33.45 6.25
N LYS A 126 20.13 34.25 7.04
CA LYS A 126 20.55 34.61 8.40
C LYS A 126 20.20 33.48 9.38
N LEU A 127 21.20 32.76 9.86
CA LEU A 127 21.04 31.71 10.88
C LEU A 127 21.57 32.18 12.24
N PRO A 128 20.94 31.79 13.37
CA PRO A 128 21.44 32.10 14.70
C PRO A 128 22.75 31.36 14.97
N ILE A 129 23.87 32.10 15.00
CA ILE A 129 25.24 31.56 15.14
C ILE A 129 25.40 30.64 16.35
N PHE A 130 24.81 31.01 17.49
CA PHE A 130 24.87 30.20 18.71
C PHE A 130 24.26 28.80 18.55
N ASN A 131 23.23 28.66 17.71
CA ASN A 131 22.59 27.37 17.45
C ASN A 131 23.40 26.50 16.49
N MET A 132 24.41 27.06 15.80
CA MET A 132 25.28 26.33 14.89
C MET A 132 26.52 25.76 15.60
N ILE A 133 26.85 26.23 16.81
CA ILE A 133 28.00 25.77 17.60
C ILE A 133 27.96 24.24 17.84
N PRO A 134 26.83 23.62 18.24
CA PRO A 134 26.78 22.17 18.47
C PRO A 134 27.09 21.35 17.20
N VAL A 135 26.57 21.77 16.04
CA VAL A 135 26.84 21.12 14.75
C VAL A 135 28.32 21.24 14.40
N SER A 136 28.88 22.44 14.54
CA SER A 136 30.29 22.70 14.27
C SER A 136 31.23 21.94 15.21
N ALA A 137 30.89 21.86 16.49
CA ALA A 137 31.66 21.10 17.47
C ALA A 137 31.64 19.60 17.16
N CYS A 138 30.46 19.03 16.86
CA CYS A 138 30.33 17.62 16.52
C CYS A 138 31.02 17.28 15.20
N PHE A 139 30.89 18.14 14.19
CA PHE A 139 31.51 17.93 12.89
C PHE A 139 33.04 18.10 12.94
N GLY A 140 33.53 19.13 13.63
CA GLY A 140 34.97 19.33 13.86
C GLY A 140 35.59 18.19 14.68
N GLY A 141 34.90 17.76 15.73
CA GLY A 141 35.28 16.60 16.54
C GLY A 141 35.32 15.31 15.73
N PHE A 142 34.30 15.06 14.89
CA PHE A 142 34.27 13.93 13.97
C PHE A 142 35.54 13.87 13.10
N ILE A 143 35.88 14.96 12.39
CA ILE A 143 37.03 14.95 11.49
C ILE A 143 38.35 14.82 12.25
N ALA A 144 38.50 15.52 13.38
CA ALA A 144 39.70 15.45 14.22
C ALA A 144 39.96 14.03 14.74
N PHE A 145 38.97 13.42 15.40
CA PHE A 145 39.10 12.08 15.96
C PHE A 145 39.17 11.00 14.88
N SER A 146 38.48 11.16 13.75
CA SER A 146 38.62 10.28 12.57
C SER A 146 40.05 10.25 12.05
N ASN A 147 40.64 11.43 11.83
CA ASN A 147 41.99 11.50 11.29
C ASN A 147 43.03 11.03 12.32
N LEU A 148 42.82 11.32 13.60
CA LEU A 148 43.70 10.85 14.68
C LEU A 148 43.66 9.32 14.77
N SER A 149 42.48 8.70 14.63
CA SER A 149 42.38 7.24 14.50
C SER A 149 43.15 6.72 13.29
N LEU A 150 43.07 7.38 12.12
CA LEU A 150 43.79 6.98 10.91
C LEU A 150 45.31 7.09 11.02
N GLN A 151 45.81 7.92 11.93
CA GLN A 151 47.24 8.05 12.20
C GLN A 151 47.80 6.83 12.96
N TYR A 152 46.99 6.22 13.82
CA TYR A 152 47.43 5.12 14.71
C TYR A 152 46.90 3.73 14.30
N ASN A 153 45.81 3.65 13.53
CA ASN A 153 45.19 2.40 13.08
C ASN A 153 45.21 2.26 11.56
N THR A 154 45.04 1.04 11.07
CA THR A 154 44.87 0.77 9.63
C THR A 154 43.61 1.41 9.07
N VAL A 155 43.60 1.61 7.75
CA VAL A 155 42.41 2.10 7.03
C VAL A 155 41.27 1.09 7.16
N GLY A 156 41.58 -0.22 7.20
CA GLY A 156 40.59 -1.28 7.39
C GLY A 156 39.86 -1.19 8.72
N THR A 157 40.59 -1.10 9.84
CA THR A 157 39.99 -0.96 11.18
C THR A 157 39.15 0.31 11.30
N TYR A 158 39.65 1.43 10.78
CA TYR A 158 38.90 2.69 10.77
C TYR A 158 37.57 2.58 10.00
N GLN A 159 37.58 1.96 8.82
CA GLN A 159 36.38 1.81 7.98
C GLN A 159 35.35 0.85 8.59
N LEU A 160 35.80 -0.24 9.22
CA LEU A 160 34.91 -1.17 9.91
C LEU A 160 34.24 -0.53 11.12
N ILE A 161 34.96 0.25 11.92
CA ILE A 161 34.38 0.94 13.09
C ILE A 161 33.30 1.95 12.65
N LYS A 162 33.45 2.57 11.47
CA LYS A 162 32.43 3.49 10.92
C LYS A 162 31.09 2.82 10.60
N LEU A 163 31.04 1.50 10.41
CA LEU A 163 29.77 0.78 10.26
C LEU A 163 28.87 0.93 11.51
N GLN A 164 29.46 1.24 12.67
CA GLN A 164 28.76 1.48 13.94
C GLN A 164 28.04 2.82 14.02
N VAL A 165 28.20 3.71 13.04
CA VAL A 165 27.48 4.99 13.00
C VAL A 165 25.97 4.76 12.88
N THR A 166 25.50 3.79 12.08
CA THR A 166 24.06 3.57 11.89
C THR A 166 23.36 3.08 13.17
N PRO A 167 23.86 2.04 13.87
CA PRO A 167 23.31 1.65 15.17
C PRO A 167 23.34 2.79 16.20
N THR A 168 24.42 3.59 16.20
CA THR A 168 24.56 4.72 17.12
C THR A 168 23.55 5.83 16.82
N VAL A 169 23.30 6.15 15.54
CA VAL A 169 22.24 7.09 15.13
C VAL A 169 20.88 6.58 15.57
N MET A 170 20.56 5.30 15.34
CA MET A 170 19.27 4.73 15.76
C MET A 170 19.09 4.76 17.28
N LEU A 171 20.15 4.43 18.05
CA LEU A 171 20.11 4.47 19.50
C LEU A 171 19.86 5.89 20.03
N ILE A 172 20.59 6.88 19.50
CA ILE A 172 20.40 8.30 19.87
C ILE A 172 19.00 8.78 19.46
N SER A 173 18.56 8.44 18.26
CA SER A 173 17.21 8.77 17.77
C SER A 173 16.09 8.15 18.61
N TRP A 174 16.27 6.90 19.05
CA TRP A 174 15.33 6.25 19.97
C TRP A 174 15.33 6.92 21.35
N LEU A 175 16.51 7.16 21.95
CA LEU A 175 16.63 7.74 23.29
C LEU A 175 16.14 9.19 23.38
N PHE A 176 16.46 10.02 22.39
CA PHE A 176 16.20 11.47 22.45
C PHE A 176 14.97 11.91 21.64
N PHE A 177 14.57 11.16 20.61
CA PHE A 177 13.47 11.53 19.70
C PHE A 177 12.30 10.53 19.70
N LYS A 178 12.38 9.45 20.50
CA LYS A 178 11.36 8.38 20.57
C LYS A 178 11.01 7.77 19.22
N ALA A 179 11.98 7.69 18.31
CA ALA A 179 11.79 7.03 17.02
C ALA A 179 11.57 5.52 17.21
N GLU A 180 10.51 4.97 16.62
CA GLU A 180 10.21 3.54 16.66
C GLU A 180 10.86 2.81 15.49
N TYR A 181 11.57 1.72 15.77
CA TYR A 181 12.23 0.89 14.76
C TYR A 181 11.74 -0.55 14.88
N SER A 182 11.43 -1.18 13.74
CA SER A 182 10.92 -2.56 13.75
C SER A 182 11.99 -3.56 14.21
N LEU A 183 11.57 -4.60 14.94
CA LEU A 183 12.45 -5.64 15.49
C LEU A 183 13.41 -6.26 14.44
N PRO A 184 13.01 -6.53 13.18
CA PRO A 184 13.94 -7.05 12.16
C PRO A 184 15.09 -6.10 11.83
N ILE A 185 14.85 -4.78 11.83
CA ILE A 185 15.88 -3.76 11.61
C ILE A 185 16.85 -3.74 12.78
N VAL A 186 16.36 -3.83 14.02
CA VAL A 186 17.23 -3.89 15.21
C VAL A 186 18.08 -5.16 15.21
N VAL A 187 17.47 -6.29 14.83
CA VAL A 187 18.14 -7.59 14.76
C VAL A 187 19.17 -7.64 13.62
N SER A 188 18.93 -6.99 12.47
CA SER A 188 19.88 -6.96 11.35
C SER A 188 21.19 -6.24 11.66
N PHE A 189 21.21 -5.36 12.67
CA PHE A 189 22.44 -4.71 13.14
C PHE A 189 23.27 -5.56 14.11
N ILE A 190 22.72 -6.64 14.68
CA ILE A 190 23.48 -7.54 15.57
C ILE A 190 24.65 -8.19 14.81
N PRO A 191 24.45 -8.80 13.61
CA PRO A 191 25.55 -9.29 12.79
C PRO A 191 26.58 -8.22 12.40
N VAL A 192 26.14 -6.99 12.10
CA VAL A 192 27.03 -5.86 11.75
C VAL A 192 27.92 -5.47 12.94
N PHE A 193 27.35 -5.40 14.14
CA PHE A 193 28.08 -5.14 15.38
C PHE A 193 29.12 -6.24 15.68
N VAL A 194 28.70 -7.50 15.64
CA VAL A 194 29.56 -8.66 15.90
C VAL A 194 30.66 -8.79 14.84
N GLY A 195 30.32 -8.63 13.56
CA GLY A 195 31.28 -8.71 12.45
C GLY A 195 32.36 -7.61 12.53
N THR A 196 31.97 -6.41 12.95
CA THR A 196 32.90 -5.29 13.17
C THR A 196 33.86 -5.57 14.33
N LEU A 197 33.35 -6.07 15.46
CA LEU A 197 34.16 -6.42 16.64
C LEU A 197 35.19 -7.50 16.33
N ILE A 198 34.76 -8.58 15.65
CA ILE A 198 35.64 -9.69 15.27
C ILE A 198 36.73 -9.19 14.34
N SER A 199 36.37 -8.41 13.32
CA SER A 199 37.33 -7.92 12.33
C SER A 199 38.36 -6.95 12.94
N THR A 200 37.94 -6.13 13.91
CA THR A 200 38.80 -5.18 14.62
C THR A 200 39.76 -5.88 15.59
N TYR A 201 39.32 -6.93 16.28
CA TYR A 201 40.15 -7.67 17.25
C TYR A 201 41.37 -8.37 16.60
N TYR A 202 41.22 -8.82 15.34
CA TYR A 202 42.26 -9.56 14.63
C TYR A 202 43.12 -8.69 13.70
N ASP A 203 43.05 -7.36 13.81
CA ASP A 203 43.95 -6.47 13.07
C ASP A 203 45.37 -6.49 13.67
N LEU A 204 46.39 -6.68 12.82
CA LEU A 204 47.78 -6.86 13.21
C LEU A 204 48.47 -5.54 13.64
N GLN A 205 47.89 -4.37 13.32
CA GLN A 205 48.38 -3.05 13.74
C GLN A 205 47.43 -2.36 14.74
N PHE A 206 46.79 -3.13 15.62
CA PHE A 206 45.81 -2.62 16.57
C PHE A 206 46.43 -1.69 17.64
N ASN A 207 45.98 -0.43 17.68
CA ASN A 207 46.34 0.54 18.71
C ASN A 207 45.12 0.96 19.55
N VAL A 208 45.21 0.79 20.88
CA VAL A 208 44.11 1.10 21.83
C VAL A 208 43.72 2.59 21.80
N PHE A 209 44.71 3.48 21.67
CA PHE A 209 44.46 4.91 21.58
C PHE A 209 43.76 5.27 20.26
N GLY A 210 44.18 4.66 19.15
CA GLY A 210 43.51 4.79 17.86
C GLY A 210 42.05 4.32 17.91
N LEU A 211 41.79 3.19 18.58
CA LEU A 211 40.43 2.66 18.76
C LEU A 211 39.54 3.62 19.57
N PHE A 212 40.06 4.18 20.67
CA PHE A 212 39.34 5.17 21.46
C PHE A 212 38.95 6.39 20.61
N CYS A 213 39.87 6.87 19.77
CA CYS A 213 39.60 7.95 18.83
C CYS A 213 38.53 7.57 17.80
N ALA A 214 38.57 6.34 17.27
CA ALA A 214 37.57 5.85 16.31
C ALA A 214 36.16 5.79 16.91
N ILE A 215 36.00 5.26 18.13
CA ILE A 215 34.71 5.18 18.82
C ILE A 215 34.17 6.58 19.12
N THR A 216 35.04 7.47 19.61
CA THR A 216 34.70 8.87 19.85
C THR A 216 34.24 9.56 18.56
N SER A 217 34.91 9.27 17.44
CA SER A 217 34.52 9.75 16.13
C SER A 217 33.12 9.26 15.73
N VAL A 218 32.77 7.99 15.99
CA VAL A 218 31.44 7.43 15.67
C VAL A 218 30.33 8.17 16.41
N ALA A 219 30.53 8.48 17.70
CA ALA A 219 29.57 9.24 18.49
C ALA A 219 29.37 10.66 17.93
N PHE A 220 30.46 11.35 17.60
CA PHE A 220 30.40 12.66 16.95
C PHE A 220 29.77 12.59 15.56
N THR A 221 30.02 11.53 14.79
CA THR A 221 29.40 11.29 13.48
C THR A 221 27.88 11.19 13.60
N ALA A 222 27.41 10.33 14.50
CA ALA A 222 25.98 10.11 14.70
C ALA A 222 25.28 11.41 15.13
N MET A 223 25.87 12.14 16.08
CA MET A 223 25.30 13.38 16.59
C MET A 223 25.25 14.48 15.52
N TYR A 224 26.33 14.68 14.73
CA TYR A 224 26.28 15.71 13.70
C TYR A 224 25.25 15.40 12.61
N GLN A 225 25.09 14.12 12.21
CA GLN A 225 24.16 13.75 11.14
C GLN A 225 22.71 14.05 11.54
N ILE A 226 22.34 13.71 12.77
CA ILE A 226 21.03 14.04 13.35
C ILE A 226 20.82 15.56 13.40
N LEU A 227 21.83 16.31 13.86
CA LEU A 227 21.73 17.76 13.97
C LEU A 227 21.64 18.45 12.60
N VAL A 228 22.37 17.99 11.59
CA VAL A 228 22.30 18.53 10.22
C VAL A 228 20.90 18.31 9.64
N GLU A 229 20.36 17.10 9.74
CA GLU A 229 19.00 16.79 9.30
C GLU A 229 17.97 17.67 10.03
N TYR A 230 18.10 17.80 11.34
CA TYR A 230 17.22 18.64 12.16
C TYR A 230 17.27 20.12 11.73
N TYR A 231 18.47 20.70 11.58
CA TYR A 231 18.60 22.13 11.31
C TYR A 231 18.22 22.50 9.87
N GLN A 232 18.46 21.63 8.89
CA GLN A 232 17.97 21.86 7.52
C GLN A 232 16.44 21.88 7.46
N LYS A 233 15.77 20.98 8.21
CA LYS A 233 14.30 20.96 8.32
C LYS A 233 13.77 22.14 9.15
N ALA A 234 14.38 22.43 10.30
CA ALA A 234 13.92 23.45 11.23
C ALA A 234 14.07 24.89 10.69
N TYR A 235 15.10 25.16 9.89
CA TYR A 235 15.36 26.48 9.32
C TYR A 235 15.08 26.57 7.81
N ASN A 236 14.62 25.49 7.17
CA ASN A 236 14.36 25.40 5.74
C ASN A 236 15.54 25.94 4.90
N CYS A 237 16.76 25.53 5.25
CA CYS A 237 17.99 26.01 4.64
C CYS A 237 18.69 24.93 3.80
N ASP A 238 19.32 25.36 2.71
CA ASP A 238 20.07 24.49 1.80
C ASP A 238 21.42 24.04 2.39
N SER A 239 21.97 22.95 1.86
CA SER A 239 23.21 22.31 2.32
C SER A 239 24.42 23.25 2.30
N LEU A 240 24.56 24.06 1.25
CA LEU A 240 25.63 25.05 1.14
C LEU A 240 25.47 26.19 2.15
N GLN A 241 24.23 26.57 2.46
CA GLN A 241 23.94 27.63 3.44
C GLN A 241 24.31 27.18 4.85
N LEU A 242 23.99 25.94 5.22
CA LEU A 242 24.37 25.40 6.53
C LEU A 242 25.90 25.22 6.63
N LEU A 243 26.53 24.72 5.57
CA LEU A 243 27.99 24.53 5.52
C LEU A 243 28.76 25.86 5.65
N PHE A 244 28.21 26.95 5.12
CA PHE A 244 28.79 28.29 5.19
C PHE A 244 28.98 28.79 6.63
N TYR A 245 28.05 28.51 7.54
CA TYR A 245 28.21 28.83 8.96
C TYR A 245 29.06 27.78 9.68
N GLN A 246 28.87 26.51 9.33
CA GLN A 246 29.47 25.40 10.03
C GLN A 246 31.00 25.34 9.88
N ALA A 247 31.52 25.53 8.67
CA ALA A 247 32.95 25.40 8.34
C ALA A 247 33.87 26.38 9.10
N PRO A 248 33.64 27.71 9.10
CA PRO A 248 34.51 28.65 9.81
C PRO A 248 34.43 28.48 11.34
N LEU A 249 33.24 28.18 11.88
CA LEU A 249 33.07 27.89 13.30
C LEU A 249 33.87 26.66 13.74
N SER A 250 33.90 25.60 12.92
CA SER A 250 34.68 24.39 13.22
C SER A 250 36.18 24.64 13.14
N GLY A 251 36.63 25.44 12.17
CA GLY A 251 38.03 25.88 12.07
C GLY A 251 38.46 26.69 13.30
N LEU A 252 37.62 27.62 13.77
CA LEU A 252 37.89 28.41 14.98
C LEU A 252 37.92 27.54 16.26
N LEU A 253 37.00 26.60 16.39
CA LEU A 253 36.99 25.66 17.52
C LEU A 253 38.26 24.80 17.54
N LEU A 254 38.68 24.26 16.39
CA LEU A 254 39.91 23.46 16.31
C LEU A 254 41.18 24.28 16.54
N LEU A 255 41.22 25.54 16.06
CA LEU A 255 42.32 26.47 16.30
C LEU A 255 42.59 26.68 17.80
N PHE A 256 41.54 26.68 18.64
CA PHE A 256 41.66 26.74 20.09
C PHE A 256 42.35 25.49 20.69
N PHE A 257 42.15 24.31 20.09
CA PHE A 257 42.74 23.05 20.56
C PHE A 257 44.15 22.81 20.01
N LEU A 258 44.55 23.42 18.89
CA LEU A 258 45.88 23.22 18.27
C LEU A 258 47.06 23.30 19.26
N PRO A 259 47.18 24.31 20.16
CA PRO A 259 48.35 24.45 21.03
C PRO A 259 48.52 23.30 22.03
N PHE A 260 47.44 22.55 22.32
CA PHE A 260 47.44 21.46 23.30
C PHE A 260 47.83 20.12 22.70
N PHE A 261 47.62 19.95 21.39
CA PHE A 261 47.81 18.66 20.71
C PHE A 261 48.98 18.67 19.71
N GLU A 262 49.40 19.83 19.19
CA GLU A 262 50.44 19.94 18.19
C GLU A 262 51.43 21.08 18.47
N PRO A 263 52.76 20.89 18.23
CA PRO A 263 53.76 21.92 18.42
C PRO A 263 53.72 22.96 17.28
N ILE A 264 52.92 24.02 17.46
CA ILE A 264 52.68 25.09 16.46
C ILE A 264 53.98 25.81 16.03
N THR A 265 54.99 25.86 16.90
CA THR A 265 56.26 26.57 16.65
C THR A 265 57.13 25.94 15.56
N GLU A 266 56.93 24.65 15.25
CA GLU A 266 57.71 23.90 14.26
C GLU A 266 57.10 23.95 12.84
N LEU A 267 55.93 24.56 12.66
CA LEU A 267 55.14 24.47 11.42
C LEU A 267 55.89 25.00 10.17
N HIS A 268 56.74 26.01 10.35
CA HIS A 268 57.54 26.60 9.28
C HIS A 268 58.50 25.60 8.60
N LYS A 269 58.91 24.53 9.31
CA LYS A 269 59.82 23.50 8.79
C LYS A 269 59.16 22.57 7.76
N PHE A 270 57.82 22.52 7.74
CA PHE A 270 57.05 21.64 6.86
C PHE A 270 56.45 22.36 5.64
N MET A 271 56.64 23.68 5.53
CA MET A 271 55.99 24.52 4.51
C MET A 271 56.82 24.62 3.22
N THR A 272 57.06 23.48 2.57
CA THR A 272 57.67 23.42 1.23
C THR A 272 56.59 23.61 0.15
N TYR A 273 56.96 24.15 -1.03
CA TYR A 273 56.02 24.40 -2.14
C TYR A 273 55.15 23.17 -2.49
N ASP A 274 55.75 21.99 -2.60
CA ASP A 274 55.04 20.74 -2.91
C ASP A 274 53.99 20.36 -1.85
N ILE A 275 54.30 20.61 -0.57
CA ILE A 275 53.40 20.33 0.55
C ILE A 275 52.25 21.33 0.56
N ILE A 276 52.50 22.61 0.28
CA ILE A 276 51.45 23.64 0.20
C ILE A 276 50.45 23.30 -0.93
N VAL A 277 50.94 22.86 -2.09
CA VAL A 277 50.08 22.43 -3.20
C VAL A 277 49.21 21.23 -2.81
N LEU A 278 49.80 20.24 -2.13
CA LEU A 278 49.07 19.06 -1.64
C LEU A 278 48.01 19.41 -0.58
N ILE A 279 48.32 20.33 0.34
CA ILE A 279 47.39 20.81 1.35
C ILE A 279 46.20 21.53 0.70
N LEU A 280 46.45 22.42 -0.26
CA LEU A 280 45.38 23.12 -0.98
C LEU A 280 44.51 22.16 -1.79
N LEU A 281 45.12 21.17 -2.46
CA LEU A 281 44.37 20.12 -3.17
C LEU A 281 43.50 19.32 -2.19
N CYS A 282 44.03 18.96 -1.02
CA CYS A 282 43.28 18.28 0.02
C CYS A 282 42.07 19.11 0.49
N GLY A 283 42.25 20.42 0.67
CA GLY A 283 41.17 21.35 1.03
C GLY A 283 40.07 21.47 -0.03
N ILE A 284 40.43 21.49 -1.31
CA ILE A 284 39.45 21.50 -2.42
C ILE A 284 38.64 20.20 -2.44
N VAL A 285 39.30 19.06 -2.28
CA VAL A 285 38.62 17.76 -2.23
C VAL A 285 37.72 17.68 -1.00
N ALA A 286 38.17 18.19 0.16
CA ALA A 286 37.38 18.25 1.39
C ALA A 286 36.10 19.07 1.23
N PHE A 287 36.14 20.18 0.48
CA PHE A 287 34.93 20.96 0.14
C PHE A 287 33.87 20.09 -0.56
N PHE A 288 34.25 19.33 -1.59
CA PHE A 288 33.32 18.47 -2.33
C PHE A 288 32.75 17.33 -1.46
N VAL A 289 33.57 16.76 -0.58
CA VAL A 289 33.10 15.78 0.41
C VAL A 289 32.07 16.41 1.33
N ASN A 290 32.37 17.56 1.94
CA ASN A 290 31.49 18.20 2.90
C ASN A 290 30.17 18.67 2.26
N PHE A 291 30.25 19.26 1.06
CA PHE A 291 29.06 19.62 0.28
C PHE A 291 28.15 18.42 0.03
N SER A 292 28.72 17.33 -0.49
CA SER A 292 27.93 16.15 -0.83
C SER A 292 27.35 15.44 0.41
N ILE A 293 28.04 15.45 1.55
CA ILE A 293 27.50 14.92 2.82
C ILE A 293 26.25 15.71 3.25
N PHE A 294 26.34 17.03 3.30
CA PHE A 294 25.23 17.89 3.72
C PHE A 294 24.08 17.89 2.71
N TRP A 295 24.37 17.65 1.43
CA TRP A 295 23.36 17.51 0.38
C TRP A 295 22.57 16.21 0.51
N VAL A 296 23.25 15.08 0.70
CA VAL A 296 22.60 13.78 0.81
C VAL A 296 21.77 13.67 2.10
N ILE A 297 22.30 14.14 3.23
CA ILE A 297 21.56 14.12 4.51
C ILE A 297 20.30 14.99 4.45
N GLY A 298 20.39 16.16 3.81
CA GLY A 298 19.26 17.11 3.73
C GLY A 298 18.14 16.68 2.78
N ASN A 299 18.47 15.98 1.70
CA ASN A 299 17.48 15.53 0.70
C ASN A 299 16.95 14.11 0.95
N LEU A 300 17.69 13.27 1.68
CA LEU A 300 17.26 11.92 2.09
C LEU A 300 16.99 11.90 3.61
N SER A 301 17.92 11.31 4.37
CA SER A 301 17.95 11.28 5.84
C SER A 301 19.34 10.86 6.32
N ALA A 302 19.64 11.05 7.61
CA ALA A 302 20.86 10.56 8.24
C ALA A 302 21.04 9.03 8.11
N VAL A 303 19.94 8.28 8.23
CA VAL A 303 19.96 6.81 8.12
C VAL A 303 20.24 6.37 6.67
N ALA A 304 19.58 6.99 5.68
CA ALA A 304 19.81 6.70 4.27
C ALA A 304 21.25 7.04 3.83
N TYR A 305 21.82 8.15 4.32
CA TYR A 305 23.22 8.50 4.06
C TYR A 305 24.19 7.43 4.57
N ASN A 306 23.96 6.88 5.77
CA ASN A 306 24.82 5.82 6.30
C ASN A 306 24.69 4.52 5.52
N MET A 307 23.48 4.17 5.04
CA MET A 307 23.27 3.01 4.18
C MET A 307 24.10 3.10 2.88
N ILE A 308 24.17 4.29 2.28
CA ILE A 308 25.02 4.56 1.10
C ILE A 308 26.52 4.50 1.46
N GLY A 309 26.88 4.92 2.67
CA GLY A 309 28.25 4.84 3.21
C GLY A 309 28.78 3.41 3.34
N HIS A 310 27.91 2.42 3.55
CA HIS A 310 28.30 1.02 3.72
C HIS A 310 28.85 0.40 2.42
N SER A 311 28.25 0.69 1.25
CA SER A 311 28.75 0.22 -0.06
C SER A 311 30.15 0.77 -0.38
N LYS A 312 30.43 2.00 0.04
CA LYS A 312 31.72 2.68 -0.13
C LYS A 312 32.82 2.11 0.76
N THR A 313 32.45 1.66 1.96
CA THR A 313 33.37 1.06 2.95
C THR A 313 34.05 -0.18 2.36
N LEU A 314 33.31 -1.02 1.61
CA LEU A 314 33.82 -2.23 0.95
C LEU A 314 34.87 -1.92 -0.13
N LEU A 315 34.60 -0.93 -0.97
CA LEU A 315 35.51 -0.51 -2.04
C LEU A 315 36.78 0.17 -1.50
N ILE A 316 36.67 0.95 -0.42
CA ILE A 316 37.84 1.55 0.23
C ILE A 316 38.75 0.49 0.84
N ILE A 317 38.19 -0.54 1.48
CA ILE A 317 38.97 -1.66 2.03
C ILE A 317 39.69 -2.41 0.91
N PHE A 318 39.00 -2.68 -0.21
CA PHE A 318 39.58 -3.38 -1.36
C PHE A 318 40.69 -2.58 -2.06
N ILE A 319 40.45 -1.29 -2.33
CA ILE A 319 41.42 -0.39 -2.96
C ILE A 319 42.60 -0.11 -2.01
N GLY A 320 42.34 0.05 -0.71
CA GLY A 320 43.37 0.25 0.31
C GLY A 320 44.34 -0.94 0.41
N SER A 321 43.84 -2.18 0.34
CA SER A 321 44.70 -3.36 0.31
C SER A 321 45.58 -3.42 -0.94
N PHE A 322 45.05 -3.00 -2.10
CA PHE A 322 45.80 -2.96 -3.35
C PHE A 322 46.88 -1.85 -3.41
N ILE A 323 46.60 -0.68 -2.82
CA ILE A 323 47.51 0.48 -2.86
C ILE A 323 48.57 0.41 -1.76
N PHE A 324 48.24 -0.10 -0.57
CA PHE A 324 49.14 -0.09 0.59
C PHE A 324 49.81 -1.46 0.87
N SER A 325 49.53 -2.48 0.05
CA SER A 325 50.09 -3.84 0.20
C SER A 325 49.84 -4.46 1.58
N GLU A 326 48.72 -4.12 2.23
CA GLU A 326 48.30 -4.67 3.52
C GLU A 326 47.55 -6.01 3.26
N PRO A 327 48.03 -7.17 3.77
CA PRO A 327 47.42 -8.46 3.51
C PRO A 327 46.08 -8.62 4.28
N LEU A 328 44.98 -8.78 3.55
CA LEU A 328 43.67 -9.10 4.13
C LEU A 328 43.65 -10.54 4.64
N ASN A 329 43.43 -10.73 5.94
CA ASN A 329 43.45 -12.05 6.58
C ASN A 329 42.14 -12.82 6.29
N GLN A 330 42.18 -14.16 6.18
CA GLN A 330 40.99 -14.99 5.88
C GLN A 330 39.82 -14.76 6.88
N ARG A 331 40.15 -14.40 8.12
CA ARG A 331 39.18 -14.08 9.18
C ARG A 331 38.53 -12.70 9.03
N GLN A 332 39.23 -11.73 8.44
CA GLN A 332 38.66 -10.42 8.10
C GLN A 332 37.66 -10.55 6.93
N ILE A 333 37.94 -11.42 5.96
CA ILE A 333 37.01 -11.77 4.89
C ILE A 333 35.74 -12.41 5.47
N PHE A 334 35.87 -13.29 6.47
CA PHE A 334 34.72 -13.88 7.15
C PHE A 334 33.85 -12.83 7.87
N GLY A 335 34.46 -11.89 8.59
CA GLY A 335 33.73 -10.77 9.22
C GLY A 335 33.04 -9.86 8.20
N LEU A 336 33.66 -9.65 7.03
CA LEU A 336 33.06 -8.92 5.91
C LEU A 336 31.84 -9.65 5.33
N CYS A 337 31.92 -10.96 5.10
CA CYS A 337 30.81 -11.79 4.62
C CYS A 337 29.65 -11.84 5.63
N PHE A 338 29.94 -11.89 6.93
CA PHE A 338 28.92 -11.90 7.98
C PHE A 338 28.19 -10.55 8.08
N THR A 339 28.92 -9.45 7.86
CA THR A 339 28.34 -8.11 7.75
C THR A 339 27.42 -8.01 6.52
N MET A 340 27.80 -8.60 5.39
CA MET A 340 26.98 -8.67 4.16
C MET A 340 25.66 -9.42 4.35
N LEU A 341 25.66 -10.51 5.13
CA LEU A 341 24.45 -11.28 5.48
C LEU A 341 23.44 -10.49 6.31
N GLY A 342 23.90 -9.56 7.15
CA GLY A 342 23.02 -8.63 7.87
C GLY A 342 22.41 -7.52 7.00
N MET A 343 22.94 -7.32 5.78
CA MET A 343 22.58 -6.20 4.89
C MET A 343 21.63 -6.59 3.75
N THR A 344 21.21 -7.86 3.65
CA THR A 344 20.26 -8.34 2.62
C THR A 344 18.86 -8.61 3.15
N THR A 345 18.30 -7.73 3.98
CA THR A 345 16.84 -7.61 4.08
C THR A 345 16.40 -6.58 3.05
N SER A 346 16.42 -6.97 1.77
CA SER A 346 15.84 -6.16 0.70
C SER A 346 14.33 -6.11 0.92
N SER A 347 13.79 -4.95 1.29
CA SER A 347 12.34 -4.75 1.32
C SER A 347 11.81 -4.80 -0.12
N SER A 348 11.11 -5.87 -0.46
CA SER A 348 10.43 -6.03 -1.75
C SER A 348 9.04 -5.43 -1.70
N TYR A 349 8.53 -4.98 -2.84
CA TYR A 349 7.18 -4.45 -2.96
C TYR A 349 6.29 -5.33 -3.84
N ALA A 350 4.99 -5.33 -3.53
CA ALA A 350 3.95 -5.98 -4.33
C ALA A 350 2.85 -4.97 -4.69
N ILE A 351 2.31 -5.07 -5.90
CA ILE A 351 1.25 -4.19 -6.39
C ILE A 351 -0.06 -4.96 -6.50
N GLY A 352 -1.12 -4.44 -5.90
CA GLY A 352 -2.50 -4.90 -6.13
C GLY A 352 -3.27 -3.90 -6.98
N ILE A 353 -3.99 -4.39 -8.00
CA ILE A 353 -4.85 -3.60 -8.87
C ILE A 353 -6.24 -4.21 -8.88
N ASP A 354 -7.23 -3.38 -8.55
CA ASP A 354 -8.65 -3.73 -8.60
C ASP A 354 -9.36 -2.86 -9.64
N VAL A 355 -10.06 -3.51 -10.57
CA VAL A 355 -10.96 -2.86 -11.53
C VAL A 355 -12.40 -3.10 -11.12
N GLY A 356 -12.88 -2.26 -10.22
CA GLY A 356 -14.27 -2.23 -9.78
C GLY A 356 -15.21 -1.61 -10.82
N THR A 357 -16.48 -1.44 -10.43
CA THR A 357 -17.55 -0.97 -11.34
C THR A 357 -17.33 0.45 -11.85
N GLY A 358 -16.87 1.37 -11.00
CA GLY A 358 -16.78 2.81 -11.32
C GLY A 358 -15.37 3.38 -11.36
N SER A 359 -14.36 2.63 -10.94
CA SER A 359 -12.98 3.11 -10.85
C SER A 359 -11.97 1.98 -10.83
N VAL A 360 -10.76 2.27 -11.32
CA VAL A 360 -9.56 1.47 -11.07
C VAL A 360 -8.89 1.94 -9.79
N ARG A 361 -8.51 1.01 -8.92
CA ARG A 361 -7.75 1.26 -7.70
C ARG A 361 -6.41 0.54 -7.77
N CYS A 362 -5.38 1.15 -7.22
CA CYS A 362 -4.03 0.59 -7.13
C CYS A 362 -3.49 0.82 -5.72
N MET A 363 -2.85 -0.19 -5.14
CA MET A 363 -2.16 -0.10 -3.86
C MET A 363 -0.83 -0.83 -3.92
N ILE A 364 0.22 -0.22 -3.37
CA ILE A 364 1.54 -0.84 -3.24
C ILE A 364 1.72 -1.25 -1.78
N PHE A 365 2.14 -2.49 -1.58
CA PHE A 365 2.44 -3.09 -0.28
C PHE A 365 3.94 -3.30 -0.11
N ASP A 366 4.43 -3.10 1.11
CA ASP A 366 5.80 -3.47 1.49
C ASP A 366 5.93 -4.96 1.82
N ASP A 367 7.12 -5.39 2.24
CA ASP A 367 7.44 -6.76 2.63
C ASP A 367 6.68 -7.26 3.88
N LYS A 368 6.09 -6.33 4.63
CA LYS A 368 5.23 -6.60 5.79
C LYS A 368 3.75 -6.52 5.44
N TRP A 369 3.41 -6.39 4.15
CA TRP A 369 2.03 -6.26 3.68
C TRP A 369 1.29 -5.05 4.24
N THR A 370 2.05 -4.01 4.59
CA THR A 370 1.50 -2.71 4.99
C THR A 370 1.27 -1.87 3.73
N PRO A 371 0.09 -1.24 3.56
CA PRO A 371 -0.15 -0.30 2.48
C PRO A 371 0.85 0.88 2.54
N VAL A 372 1.65 1.06 1.49
CA VAL A 372 2.59 2.19 1.36
C VAL A 372 1.89 3.39 0.73
N VAL A 373 1.16 3.16 -0.36
CA VAL A 373 0.48 4.20 -1.13
C VAL A 373 -0.73 3.59 -1.85
N GLN A 374 -1.78 4.40 -2.00
CA GLN A 374 -2.98 4.04 -2.75
C GLN A 374 -3.35 5.17 -3.72
N CYS A 375 -3.84 4.81 -4.89
CA CYS A 375 -4.42 5.71 -5.87
C CYS A 375 -5.70 5.11 -6.46
N GLN A 376 -6.60 5.97 -6.93
CA GLN A 376 -7.78 5.56 -7.68
C GLN A 376 -8.04 6.52 -8.84
N LYS A 377 -8.64 6.01 -9.91
CA LYS A 377 -9.08 6.78 -11.06
C LYS A 377 -10.46 6.29 -11.55
N PRO A 378 -11.45 7.18 -11.68
CA PRO A 378 -12.74 6.82 -12.26
C PRO A 378 -12.60 6.31 -13.70
N ILE A 379 -13.45 5.35 -14.07
CA ILE A 379 -13.56 4.83 -15.44
C ILE A 379 -14.93 5.15 -16.02
N ARG A 380 -14.99 5.31 -17.34
CA ARG A 380 -16.22 5.71 -18.01
C ARG A 380 -17.18 4.53 -18.14
N THR A 381 -18.42 4.74 -17.71
CA THR A 381 -19.55 3.84 -18.00
C THR A 381 -20.41 4.45 -19.11
N TYR A 382 -20.71 3.66 -20.13
CA TYR A 382 -21.66 4.02 -21.18
C TYR A 382 -23.02 3.45 -20.82
N HIS A 383 -24.02 4.33 -20.73
CA HIS A 383 -25.40 3.99 -20.40
C HIS A 383 -26.32 4.99 -21.08
N SER A 384 -27.45 4.52 -21.64
CA SER A 384 -28.42 5.36 -22.33
C SER A 384 -29.81 5.23 -21.70
N SER A 385 -30.52 6.35 -21.56
CA SER A 385 -31.93 6.33 -21.12
C SER A 385 -32.85 5.56 -22.07
N SER A 386 -32.47 5.40 -23.34
CA SER A 386 -33.22 4.61 -24.32
C SER A 386 -33.03 3.09 -24.15
N ALA A 387 -32.00 2.66 -23.42
CA ALA A 387 -31.65 1.27 -23.19
C ALA A 387 -31.27 1.07 -21.71
N PRO A 388 -32.25 1.12 -20.79
CA PRO A 388 -32.02 1.20 -19.34
C PRO A 388 -31.37 -0.05 -18.72
N LEU A 389 -31.30 -1.16 -19.46
CA LEU A 389 -30.69 -2.41 -19.02
C LEU A 389 -29.26 -2.59 -19.56
N GLU A 390 -28.79 -1.70 -20.44
CA GLU A 390 -27.50 -1.80 -21.13
C GLU A 390 -26.45 -0.94 -20.44
N TYR A 391 -25.33 -1.58 -20.06
CA TYR A 391 -24.19 -0.98 -19.40
C TYR A 391 -22.88 -1.49 -20.01
N GLU A 392 -22.09 -0.56 -20.53
CA GLU A 392 -20.91 -0.87 -21.33
C GLU A 392 -19.68 -0.10 -20.85
N GLN A 393 -18.49 -0.63 -21.13
CA GLN A 393 -17.20 -0.02 -20.83
C GLN A 393 -16.22 -0.15 -22.01
N SER A 394 -15.09 0.57 -21.91
CA SER A 394 -13.95 0.48 -22.85
C SER A 394 -12.79 -0.25 -22.18
N SER A 395 -12.28 -1.29 -22.82
CA SER A 395 -11.07 -1.98 -22.33
C SER A 395 -9.82 -1.10 -22.46
N THR A 396 -9.80 -0.19 -23.44
CA THR A 396 -8.75 0.82 -23.61
C THR A 396 -8.75 1.82 -22.47
N ASP A 397 -9.92 2.37 -22.10
CA ASP A 397 -10.05 3.33 -20.99
C ASP A 397 -9.63 2.71 -19.65
N ILE A 398 -10.07 1.48 -19.38
CA ILE A 398 -9.69 0.73 -18.17
C ILE A 398 -8.17 0.57 -18.10
N TRP A 399 -7.51 0.11 -19.17
CA TRP A 399 -6.07 -0.09 -19.15
C TRP A 399 -5.31 1.24 -18.97
N GLN A 400 -5.75 2.31 -19.62
CA GLN A 400 -5.18 3.65 -19.41
C GLN A 400 -5.38 4.16 -17.97
N ALA A 401 -6.50 3.82 -17.33
CA ALA A 401 -6.73 4.12 -15.92
C ALA A 401 -5.79 3.33 -14.99
N ILE A 402 -5.52 2.06 -15.30
CA ILE A 402 -4.51 1.26 -14.60
C ILE A 402 -3.12 1.89 -14.72
N CYS A 403 -2.67 2.20 -15.94
CA CYS A 403 -1.36 2.81 -16.15
C CYS A 403 -1.21 4.14 -15.41
N TYR A 404 -2.28 4.95 -15.38
CA TYR A 404 -2.32 6.16 -14.59
C TYR A 404 -2.16 5.86 -13.09
N CYS A 405 -2.97 4.95 -12.53
CA CYS A 405 -2.97 4.65 -11.10
C CYS A 405 -1.63 4.10 -10.62
N VAL A 406 -1.00 3.20 -11.38
CA VAL A 406 0.33 2.65 -11.04
C VAL A 406 1.38 3.75 -11.04
N ARG A 407 1.50 4.52 -12.12
CA ARG A 407 2.46 5.64 -12.18
C ARG A 407 2.21 6.68 -11.09
N LYS A 408 0.94 6.95 -10.78
CA LYS A 408 0.57 7.91 -9.74
C LYS A 408 0.90 7.40 -8.35
N CYS A 409 0.74 6.11 -8.07
CA CYS A 409 1.21 5.48 -6.84
C CYS A 409 2.74 5.61 -6.69
N LEU A 410 3.50 5.34 -7.76
CA LEU A 410 4.97 5.50 -7.73
C LEU A 410 5.37 6.95 -7.44
N GLU A 411 4.70 7.92 -8.06
CA GLU A 411 4.91 9.35 -7.81
C GLU A 411 4.54 9.76 -6.38
N LEU A 412 3.34 9.41 -5.91
CA LEU A 412 2.84 9.77 -4.57
C LEU A 412 3.65 9.09 -3.46
N GLY A 413 4.10 7.86 -3.69
CA GLY A 413 4.99 7.12 -2.78
C GLY A 413 6.45 7.59 -2.84
N SER A 414 6.79 8.54 -3.74
CA SER A 414 8.15 9.04 -3.94
C SER A 414 9.18 7.93 -4.19
N PHE A 415 8.79 6.89 -4.94
CA PHE A 415 9.64 5.73 -5.22
C PHE A 415 10.87 6.15 -6.05
N THR A 416 12.06 5.79 -5.59
CA THR A 416 13.29 5.95 -6.37
C THR A 416 13.40 4.85 -7.43
N SER A 417 14.27 5.04 -8.43
CA SER A 417 14.53 4.01 -9.43
C SER A 417 14.98 2.70 -8.80
N GLU A 418 15.79 2.73 -7.75
CA GLU A 418 16.21 1.54 -7.02
C GLU A 418 15.04 0.84 -6.31
N GLN A 419 14.08 1.60 -5.76
CA GLN A 419 12.89 1.01 -5.13
C GLN A 419 11.92 0.42 -6.15
N ILE A 420 11.82 1.02 -7.35
CA ILE A 420 11.03 0.46 -8.45
C ILE A 420 11.58 -0.91 -8.88
N GLU A 421 12.91 -1.06 -8.92
CA GLU A 421 13.56 -2.35 -9.19
C GLU A 421 13.31 -3.41 -8.09
N LEU A 422 12.84 -3.00 -6.90
CA LEU A 422 12.47 -3.91 -5.80
C LEU A 422 11.00 -4.34 -5.87
N ILE A 423 10.22 -3.86 -6.84
CA ILE A 423 8.86 -4.34 -7.09
C ILE A 423 8.97 -5.73 -7.72
N ARG A 424 8.55 -6.75 -6.97
CA ARG A 424 8.71 -8.15 -7.39
C ARG A 424 7.50 -8.67 -8.16
N SER A 425 6.32 -8.14 -7.84
CA SER A 425 5.07 -8.69 -8.33
C SER A 425 3.95 -7.66 -8.47
N ILE A 426 3.03 -7.98 -9.37
CA ILE A 426 1.81 -7.21 -9.67
C ILE A 426 0.67 -8.19 -9.86
N GLY A 427 -0.48 -7.95 -9.25
CA GLY A 427 -1.70 -8.75 -9.49
C GLY A 427 -2.88 -7.89 -9.87
N PHE A 428 -3.79 -8.50 -10.62
CA PHE A 428 -4.98 -7.87 -11.17
C PHE A 428 -6.21 -8.65 -10.75
N ASP A 429 -7.20 -7.93 -10.23
CA ASP A 429 -8.57 -8.39 -10.09
C ASP A 429 -9.53 -7.42 -10.78
N ALA A 430 -10.71 -7.92 -11.13
CA ALA A 430 -11.73 -7.10 -11.78
C ALA A 430 -13.13 -7.69 -11.60
N THR A 431 -14.14 -6.85 -11.86
CA THR A 431 -15.52 -7.33 -12.05
C THR A 431 -15.59 -8.40 -13.15
N CYS A 432 -16.54 -9.33 -13.06
CA CYS A 432 -16.76 -10.36 -14.07
C CYS A 432 -17.49 -9.85 -15.33
N SER A 433 -16.88 -8.87 -15.99
CA SER A 433 -17.40 -8.23 -17.21
C SER A 433 -16.83 -8.91 -18.48
N LEU A 434 -17.58 -8.91 -19.58
CA LEU A 434 -17.20 -9.59 -20.82
C LEU A 434 -16.49 -8.63 -21.78
N VAL A 435 -15.22 -8.88 -22.07
CA VAL A 435 -14.42 -8.13 -23.05
C VAL A 435 -14.39 -8.85 -24.39
N VAL A 436 -14.62 -8.12 -25.49
CA VAL A 436 -14.62 -8.68 -26.85
C VAL A 436 -13.54 -8.03 -27.71
N LEU A 437 -12.70 -8.86 -28.34
CA LEU A 437 -11.62 -8.44 -29.23
C LEU A 437 -11.63 -9.23 -30.56
N ASP A 438 -11.00 -8.67 -31.59
CA ASP A 438 -10.77 -9.32 -32.88
C ASP A 438 -9.48 -10.18 -32.90
N GLU A 439 -9.18 -10.77 -34.06
CA GLU A 439 -7.98 -11.61 -34.27
C GLU A 439 -6.66 -10.88 -34.03
N LYS A 440 -6.66 -9.55 -34.10
CA LYS A 440 -5.50 -8.67 -33.87
C LYS A 440 -5.54 -8.02 -32.49
N TYR A 441 -6.39 -8.55 -31.60
CA TYR A 441 -6.59 -8.08 -30.23
C TYR A 441 -7.08 -6.61 -30.15
N GLN A 442 -7.74 -6.12 -31.20
CA GLN A 442 -8.37 -4.81 -31.19
C GLN A 442 -9.80 -4.90 -30.65
N PRO A 443 -10.30 -3.86 -29.96
CA PRO A 443 -11.68 -3.79 -29.47
C PRO A 443 -12.72 -4.09 -30.57
N VAL A 444 -13.73 -4.90 -30.23
CA VAL A 444 -14.89 -5.17 -31.08
C VAL A 444 -16.14 -4.74 -30.34
N SER A 445 -16.93 -3.86 -30.96
CA SER A 445 -18.14 -3.33 -30.33
C SER A 445 -19.09 -4.43 -29.88
N VAL A 446 -19.56 -4.31 -28.63
CA VAL A 446 -20.69 -5.07 -28.07
C VAL A 446 -22.00 -4.29 -28.11
N SER A 447 -21.93 -3.05 -28.59
CA SER A 447 -23.02 -2.10 -28.66
C SER A 447 -23.69 -2.12 -30.03
N LEU A 448 -25.00 -1.88 -30.07
CA LEU A 448 -25.73 -1.66 -31.32
C LEU A 448 -25.30 -0.35 -32.02
N SER A 449 -24.59 0.53 -31.31
CA SER A 449 -23.97 1.72 -31.90
C SER A 449 -22.85 1.39 -32.89
N GLY A 450 -22.26 0.19 -32.80
CA GLY A 450 -21.11 -0.22 -33.59
C GLY A 450 -19.79 0.47 -33.21
N ASN A 451 -19.77 1.24 -32.11
CA ASN A 451 -18.56 1.89 -31.61
C ASN A 451 -17.63 0.87 -30.94
N ASP A 452 -16.45 0.64 -31.51
CA ASP A 452 -15.48 -0.33 -31.00
C ASP A 452 -14.89 0.04 -29.64
N GLU A 453 -14.98 1.31 -29.21
CA GLU A 453 -14.63 1.69 -27.84
C GLU A 453 -15.62 1.14 -26.78
N GLN A 454 -16.80 0.69 -27.19
CA GLN A 454 -17.77 0.03 -26.31
C GLN A 454 -17.66 -1.49 -26.53
N ASN A 455 -16.58 -2.09 -26.04
CA ASN A 455 -16.25 -3.51 -26.25
C ASN A 455 -16.34 -4.37 -24.99
N ILE A 456 -16.89 -3.81 -23.91
CA ILE A 456 -17.14 -4.53 -22.66
C ILE A 456 -18.63 -4.51 -22.34
N ILE A 457 -19.24 -5.68 -22.16
CA ILE A 457 -20.54 -5.79 -21.49
C ILE A 457 -20.27 -5.90 -19.98
N MET A 458 -20.74 -4.92 -19.19
CA MET A 458 -20.50 -4.89 -17.75
C MET A 458 -21.19 -6.06 -17.04
N TRP A 459 -20.68 -6.43 -15.86
CA TRP A 459 -21.30 -7.47 -15.02
C TRP A 459 -22.79 -7.19 -14.73
N LEU A 460 -23.14 -5.95 -14.34
CA LEU A 460 -24.49 -5.50 -13.98
C LEU A 460 -25.45 -5.28 -15.18
N ASP A 461 -24.99 -5.51 -16.41
CA ASP A 461 -25.83 -5.43 -17.60
C ASP A 461 -26.85 -6.57 -17.65
N HIS A 462 -28.13 -6.23 -17.86
CA HIS A 462 -29.25 -7.17 -17.87
C HIS A 462 -29.90 -7.31 -19.26
N ARG A 463 -29.23 -6.90 -20.34
CA ARG A 463 -29.76 -7.00 -21.72
C ARG A 463 -30.11 -8.44 -22.14
N ALA A 464 -29.40 -9.42 -21.57
CA ALA A 464 -29.53 -10.85 -21.87
C ALA A 464 -30.63 -11.56 -21.05
N HIS A 465 -31.66 -10.83 -20.60
CA HIS A 465 -32.75 -11.39 -19.80
C HIS A 465 -33.45 -12.57 -20.48
N ALA A 466 -33.80 -12.43 -21.76
CA ALA A 466 -34.50 -13.47 -22.51
C ALA A 466 -33.62 -14.71 -22.73
N GLU A 467 -32.35 -14.50 -23.05
CA GLU A 467 -31.36 -15.57 -23.26
C GLU A 467 -31.10 -16.38 -22.00
N ALA A 468 -30.93 -15.72 -20.85
CA ALA A 468 -30.77 -16.39 -19.57
C ALA A 468 -32.03 -17.21 -19.20
N ALA A 469 -33.24 -16.70 -19.49
CA ALA A 469 -34.48 -17.45 -19.29
C ALA A 469 -34.54 -18.72 -20.16
N ILE A 470 -34.06 -18.65 -21.41
CA ILE A 470 -33.95 -19.82 -22.30
C ILE A 470 -32.99 -20.86 -21.71
N ILE A 471 -31.81 -20.43 -21.27
CA ILE A 471 -30.82 -21.33 -20.64
C ILE A 471 -31.40 -21.99 -19.38
N ASN A 472 -32.07 -21.21 -18.54
CA ASN A 472 -32.67 -21.70 -17.29
C ASN A 472 -33.84 -22.67 -17.51
N SER A 473 -34.58 -22.54 -18.62
CA SER A 473 -35.65 -23.48 -18.97
C SER A 473 -35.15 -24.87 -19.37
N SER A 474 -33.85 -24.97 -19.71
CA SER A 474 -33.25 -26.15 -20.32
C SER A 474 -32.98 -27.32 -19.36
N SER A 475 -33.05 -27.09 -18.04
CA SER A 475 -32.75 -28.04 -16.96
C SER A 475 -31.39 -28.74 -17.12
N ASP A 476 -30.40 -28.06 -17.69
CA ASP A 476 -29.05 -28.61 -17.86
C ASP A 476 -28.37 -28.89 -16.52
N ASP A 477 -27.57 -29.97 -16.47
CA ASP A 477 -26.87 -30.40 -15.27
C ASP A 477 -25.90 -29.33 -14.73
N VAL A 478 -25.31 -28.52 -15.62
CA VAL A 478 -24.39 -27.44 -15.23
C VAL A 478 -25.06 -26.38 -14.34
N LEU A 479 -26.38 -26.22 -14.44
CA LEU A 479 -27.14 -25.26 -13.63
C LEU A 479 -27.11 -25.59 -12.13
N LYS A 480 -26.84 -26.84 -11.77
CA LYS A 480 -26.67 -27.25 -10.36
C LYS A 480 -25.51 -26.50 -9.69
N ASN A 481 -24.46 -26.16 -10.46
CA ASN A 481 -23.31 -25.39 -9.97
C ASN A 481 -23.62 -23.89 -9.82
N PHE A 482 -24.84 -23.45 -10.10
CA PHE A 482 -25.29 -22.06 -9.98
C PHE A 482 -26.54 -21.95 -9.09
N GLY A 483 -26.75 -22.92 -8.19
CA GLY A 483 -27.92 -22.93 -7.31
C GLY A 483 -29.23 -23.23 -8.03
N GLY A 484 -29.17 -23.79 -9.25
CA GLY A 484 -30.30 -24.23 -10.07
C GLY A 484 -30.63 -23.31 -11.24
N LYS A 485 -30.07 -22.09 -11.30
CA LYS A 485 -30.31 -21.12 -12.37
C LYS A 485 -29.07 -20.28 -12.63
N ILE A 486 -28.77 -20.01 -13.89
CA ILE A 486 -27.76 -19.04 -14.30
C ILE A 486 -28.27 -17.61 -14.05
N SER A 487 -27.37 -16.73 -13.63
CA SER A 487 -27.66 -15.29 -13.49
C SER A 487 -27.71 -14.59 -14.84
N LEU A 488 -28.48 -13.49 -14.91
CA LEU A 488 -28.47 -12.56 -16.05
C LEU A 488 -27.07 -11.98 -16.31
N GLU A 489 -26.26 -11.91 -15.26
CA GLU A 489 -24.95 -11.27 -15.23
C GLU A 489 -23.83 -12.18 -15.76
N MET A 490 -24.11 -13.47 -15.97
CA MET A 490 -23.14 -14.47 -16.43
C MET A 490 -23.00 -14.51 -17.96
N GLN A 491 -21.85 -14.99 -18.43
CA GLN A 491 -21.44 -14.83 -19.82
C GLN A 491 -22.25 -15.61 -20.86
N PRO A 492 -22.77 -16.83 -20.61
CA PRO A 492 -23.53 -17.57 -21.63
C PRO A 492 -24.74 -16.81 -22.18
N GLY A 493 -25.51 -16.14 -21.32
CA GLY A 493 -26.63 -15.30 -21.76
C GLY A 493 -26.16 -14.12 -22.61
N LYS A 494 -25.10 -13.43 -22.19
CA LYS A 494 -24.50 -12.29 -22.91
C LYS A 494 -23.97 -12.69 -24.28
N LEU A 495 -23.29 -13.83 -24.38
CA LEU A 495 -22.77 -14.38 -25.65
C LEU A 495 -23.91 -14.77 -26.60
N MET A 496 -24.97 -15.40 -26.07
CA MET A 496 -26.17 -15.72 -26.84
C MET A 496 -26.86 -14.46 -27.36
N TRP A 497 -26.92 -13.40 -26.53
CA TRP A 497 -27.49 -12.11 -26.93
C TRP A 497 -26.65 -11.47 -28.04
N LEU A 498 -25.32 -11.46 -27.90
CA LEU A 498 -24.40 -10.91 -28.89
C LEU A 498 -24.57 -11.60 -30.26
N LYS A 499 -24.61 -12.94 -30.29
CA LYS A 499 -24.78 -13.70 -31.54
C LYS A 499 -26.11 -13.39 -32.24
N ARG A 500 -27.16 -13.10 -31.48
CA ARG A 500 -28.51 -12.83 -32.01
C ARG A 500 -28.69 -11.39 -32.49
N ASN A 501 -28.04 -10.43 -31.82
CA ASN A 501 -28.32 -9.02 -32.01
C ASN A 501 -27.24 -8.26 -32.79
N LEU A 502 -25.98 -8.72 -32.77
CA LEU A 502 -24.93 -8.13 -33.62
C LEU A 502 -25.07 -8.56 -35.08
N SER A 503 -24.50 -7.78 -36.00
CA SER A 503 -24.42 -8.20 -37.39
C SER A 503 -23.57 -9.47 -37.53
N LYS A 504 -23.85 -10.27 -38.56
CA LYS A 504 -23.08 -11.49 -38.83
C LYS A 504 -21.58 -11.19 -38.99
N GLU A 505 -21.25 -10.08 -39.64
CA GLU A 505 -19.89 -9.61 -39.84
C GLU A 505 -19.21 -9.28 -38.50
N GLN A 506 -19.91 -8.61 -37.57
CA GLN A 506 -19.39 -8.30 -36.25
C GLN A 506 -19.16 -9.55 -35.41
N TRP A 507 -20.10 -10.50 -35.39
CA TRP A 507 -19.93 -11.77 -34.67
C TRP A 507 -18.77 -12.60 -35.23
N ILE A 508 -18.57 -12.60 -36.55
CA ILE A 508 -17.43 -13.27 -37.20
C ILE A 508 -16.10 -12.56 -36.89
N ARG A 509 -16.11 -11.23 -36.76
CA ARG A 509 -14.93 -10.44 -36.37
C ARG A 509 -14.54 -10.68 -34.92
N ALA A 510 -15.51 -10.90 -34.02
CA ALA A 510 -15.25 -11.23 -32.63
C ALA A 510 -14.53 -12.59 -32.50
N ARG A 511 -13.27 -12.55 -32.01
CA ARG A 511 -12.40 -13.73 -31.92
C ARG A 511 -11.96 -14.08 -30.52
N HIS A 512 -11.87 -13.11 -29.62
CA HIS A 512 -11.53 -13.40 -28.23
C HIS A 512 -12.59 -12.82 -27.30
N PHE A 513 -13.19 -13.71 -26.52
CA PHE A 513 -14.08 -13.37 -25.43
C PHE A 513 -13.33 -13.65 -24.13
N PHE A 514 -13.03 -12.57 -23.41
CA PHE A 514 -12.35 -12.63 -22.13
C PHE A 514 -13.33 -12.22 -21.03
N ASP A 515 -13.23 -12.86 -19.88
CA ASP A 515 -13.65 -12.18 -18.66
C ASP A 515 -12.62 -11.07 -18.35
N LEU A 516 -13.04 -9.94 -17.79
CA LEU A 516 -12.17 -8.78 -17.59
C LEU A 516 -10.88 -9.10 -16.81
N PRO A 517 -10.86 -9.92 -15.75
CA PRO A 517 -9.61 -10.33 -15.10
C PRO A 517 -8.64 -11.01 -16.07
N ASP A 518 -9.14 -11.93 -16.92
CA ASP A 518 -8.32 -12.66 -17.88
C ASP A 518 -7.79 -11.72 -18.98
N TYR A 519 -8.58 -10.71 -19.38
CA TYR A 519 -8.12 -9.67 -20.30
C TYR A 519 -6.97 -8.86 -19.70
N LEU A 520 -7.04 -8.49 -18.42
CA LEU A 520 -5.97 -7.73 -17.76
C LEU A 520 -4.68 -8.56 -17.67
N HIS A 521 -4.79 -9.85 -17.33
CA HIS A 521 -3.67 -10.76 -17.37
C HIS A 521 -3.07 -10.88 -18.77
N PHE A 522 -3.89 -11.05 -19.81
CA PHE A 522 -3.44 -11.05 -21.21
C PHE A 522 -2.74 -9.73 -21.58
N ARG A 523 -3.28 -8.57 -21.18
CA ARG A 523 -2.67 -7.26 -21.44
C ARG A 523 -1.32 -7.09 -20.75
N ALA A 524 -1.14 -7.70 -19.59
CA ALA A 524 0.11 -7.65 -18.84
C ALA A 524 1.17 -8.65 -19.33
N THR A 525 0.76 -9.84 -19.80
CA THR A 525 1.67 -10.98 -20.07
C THR A 525 1.75 -11.40 -21.54
N GLU A 526 0.81 -10.94 -22.37
CA GLU A 526 0.58 -11.40 -23.75
C GLU A 526 0.16 -12.89 -23.85
N GLN A 527 -0.24 -13.52 -22.74
CA GLN A 527 -0.72 -14.91 -22.74
C GLN A 527 -2.23 -15.04 -22.95
N LEU A 528 -2.63 -16.02 -23.76
CA LEU A 528 -4.01 -16.30 -24.16
C LEU A 528 -4.69 -17.38 -23.32
N ASP A 529 -4.14 -17.76 -22.18
CA ASP A 529 -4.81 -18.67 -21.26
C ASP A 529 -5.94 -17.95 -20.50
N ARG A 530 -6.75 -18.71 -19.75
CA ARG A 530 -7.82 -18.19 -18.89
C ARG A 530 -7.67 -18.73 -17.48
N SER A 531 -8.18 -18.00 -16.50
CA SER A 531 -8.33 -18.52 -15.15
C SER A 531 -9.47 -19.54 -15.05
N LEU A 532 -9.28 -20.56 -14.21
CA LEU A 532 -10.40 -21.36 -13.71
C LEU A 532 -11.40 -20.50 -12.94
N CYS A 533 -10.96 -19.44 -12.25
CA CYS A 533 -11.83 -18.52 -11.52
C CYS A 533 -12.95 -18.00 -12.42
N SER A 534 -12.62 -17.30 -13.51
CA SER A 534 -13.62 -16.76 -14.43
C SER A 534 -14.36 -17.85 -15.21
N SER A 535 -13.60 -18.82 -15.73
CA SER A 535 -14.15 -19.85 -16.63
C SER A 535 -15.20 -20.72 -15.94
N VAL A 536 -14.94 -21.18 -14.71
CA VAL A 536 -15.86 -22.04 -13.95
C VAL A 536 -17.02 -21.23 -13.40
N CYS A 537 -16.73 -20.05 -12.85
CA CYS A 537 -17.73 -19.30 -12.07
C CYS A 537 -18.70 -18.51 -12.95
N LYS A 538 -18.35 -18.18 -14.20
CA LYS A 538 -19.16 -17.28 -15.05
C LYS A 538 -19.36 -17.77 -16.49
N LEU A 539 -18.62 -18.79 -16.95
CA LEU A 539 -18.66 -19.31 -18.33
C LEU A 539 -19.05 -20.80 -18.41
N CYS A 540 -19.53 -21.42 -17.32
CA CYS A 540 -19.95 -22.83 -17.32
C CYS A 540 -18.84 -23.85 -17.68
N TYR A 541 -17.56 -23.50 -17.52
CA TYR A 541 -16.47 -24.47 -17.65
C TYR A 541 -16.61 -25.55 -16.59
N ARG A 542 -16.56 -26.83 -16.98
CA ARG A 542 -16.67 -27.94 -16.03
C ARG A 542 -15.31 -28.19 -15.38
N SER A 543 -15.23 -28.04 -14.06
CA SER A 543 -14.08 -28.44 -13.24
C SER A 543 -14.54 -29.23 -12.01
N SER A 544 -13.96 -30.41 -11.84
CA SER A 544 -14.18 -31.33 -10.71
C SER A 544 -12.95 -32.23 -10.58
N GLU A 545 -12.89 -33.13 -9.60
CA GLU A 545 -11.76 -34.08 -9.49
C GLU A 545 -11.60 -34.97 -10.73
N ALA A 546 -12.69 -35.36 -11.39
CA ALA A 546 -12.70 -36.32 -12.49
C ALA A 546 -12.88 -35.71 -13.90
N GLN A 547 -13.46 -34.51 -14.00
CA GLN A 547 -13.82 -33.88 -15.27
C GLN A 547 -13.30 -32.44 -15.34
N HIS A 548 -12.62 -32.11 -16.44
CA HIS A 548 -12.09 -30.78 -16.76
C HIS A 548 -12.32 -30.48 -18.25
N GLY A 549 -12.97 -29.36 -18.58
CA GLY A 549 -13.12 -28.93 -19.97
C GLY A 549 -14.38 -28.14 -20.28
N TRP A 550 -14.42 -27.61 -21.50
CA TRP A 550 -15.63 -27.04 -22.09
C TRP A 550 -16.64 -28.15 -22.43
N ASP A 551 -17.91 -27.92 -22.15
CA ASP A 551 -19.00 -28.83 -22.51
C ASP A 551 -19.58 -28.45 -23.88
N GLU A 552 -19.07 -29.06 -24.95
CA GLU A 552 -19.51 -28.76 -26.31
C GLU A 552 -21.02 -28.97 -26.52
N LYS A 553 -21.62 -29.95 -25.82
CA LYS A 553 -23.06 -30.25 -25.93
C LYS A 553 -23.90 -29.14 -25.31
N PHE A 554 -23.45 -28.57 -24.20
CA PHE A 554 -24.11 -27.42 -23.58
C PHE A 554 -24.15 -26.23 -24.54
N TRP A 555 -23.02 -25.85 -25.13
CA TRP A 555 -22.96 -24.70 -26.04
C TRP A 555 -23.74 -24.94 -27.34
N ALA A 556 -23.66 -26.13 -27.93
CA ALA A 556 -24.42 -26.48 -29.13
C ALA A 556 -25.95 -26.41 -28.93
N LYS A 557 -26.44 -26.71 -27.72
CA LYS A 557 -27.87 -26.63 -27.37
C LYS A 557 -28.47 -25.23 -27.51
N PHE A 558 -27.64 -24.19 -27.42
CA PHE A 558 -28.07 -22.79 -27.47
C PHE A 558 -27.59 -22.05 -28.72
N ASP A 559 -27.33 -22.78 -29.80
CA ASP A 559 -26.78 -22.25 -31.05
C ASP A 559 -25.46 -21.49 -30.82
N LEU A 560 -24.57 -22.01 -29.98
CA LEU A 560 -23.25 -21.43 -29.68
C LEU A 560 -22.10 -22.43 -29.92
N ASP A 561 -22.32 -23.42 -30.78
CA ASP A 561 -21.33 -24.43 -31.18
C ASP A 561 -20.08 -23.82 -31.83
N ASP A 562 -20.22 -22.68 -32.51
CA ASP A 562 -19.08 -21.96 -33.11
C ASP A 562 -18.09 -21.43 -32.06
N LEU A 563 -18.50 -21.27 -30.80
CA LEU A 563 -17.58 -20.93 -29.70
C LEU A 563 -16.65 -22.09 -29.35
N MET A 564 -17.04 -23.32 -29.66
CA MET A 564 -16.30 -24.56 -29.35
C MET A 564 -15.37 -25.00 -30.48
N GLU A 565 -15.45 -24.37 -31.65
CA GLU A 565 -14.52 -24.61 -32.75
C GLU A 565 -13.05 -24.51 -32.30
N LYS A 566 -12.20 -25.35 -32.90
CA LYS A 566 -10.76 -25.44 -32.57
C LYS A 566 -10.52 -25.53 -31.05
N LYS A 567 -11.29 -26.38 -30.37
CA LYS A 567 -11.20 -26.64 -28.92
C LYS A 567 -11.48 -25.40 -28.06
N GLY A 568 -12.47 -24.59 -28.45
CA GLY A 568 -12.86 -23.41 -27.68
C GLY A 568 -11.93 -22.21 -27.85
N GLU A 569 -11.27 -22.03 -29.01
CA GLU A 569 -10.30 -20.94 -29.26
C GLU A 569 -10.85 -19.56 -28.87
N LYS A 570 -12.13 -19.32 -29.16
CA LYS A 570 -12.81 -18.06 -28.86
C LYS A 570 -12.93 -17.76 -27.36
N LEU A 571 -13.15 -18.78 -26.53
CA LEU A 571 -13.27 -18.66 -25.07
C LEU A 571 -11.95 -18.90 -24.34
N GLY A 572 -10.99 -19.57 -24.98
CA GLY A 572 -9.69 -19.94 -24.43
C GLY A 572 -9.47 -21.45 -24.46
N GLN A 573 -8.44 -21.90 -25.18
CA GLN A 573 -8.08 -23.33 -25.28
C GLN A 573 -7.47 -23.87 -23.99
N LEU A 574 -6.69 -23.03 -23.29
CA LEU A 574 -6.02 -23.38 -22.05
C LEU A 574 -6.69 -22.64 -20.89
N VAL A 575 -7.17 -23.38 -19.92
CA VAL A 575 -7.71 -22.85 -18.67
C VAL A 575 -6.82 -23.33 -17.53
N ARG A 576 -6.20 -22.40 -16.82
CA ARG A 576 -5.20 -22.67 -15.78
C ARG A 576 -5.79 -22.60 -14.38
N LYS A 577 -5.25 -23.43 -13.49
CA LYS A 577 -5.53 -23.35 -12.06
C LYS A 577 -4.93 -22.06 -11.50
N PRO A 578 -5.57 -21.41 -10.51
CA PRO A 578 -4.95 -20.30 -9.80
C PRO A 578 -3.59 -20.72 -9.25
N PHE A 579 -2.62 -19.81 -9.34
CA PHE A 579 -1.28 -19.96 -8.79
C PHE A 579 -0.51 -21.16 -9.37
N SER A 580 -0.93 -21.70 -10.51
CA SER A 580 -0.15 -22.73 -11.20
C SER A 580 1.16 -22.11 -11.65
N ASN A 581 2.28 -22.59 -11.09
CA ASN A 581 3.58 -22.00 -11.34
C ASN A 581 3.93 -22.03 -12.84
N SER A 582 4.01 -20.84 -13.42
CA SER A 582 4.46 -20.62 -14.78
C SER A 582 5.55 -19.57 -14.71
N ASN A 583 6.79 -19.98 -15.00
CA ASN A 583 7.91 -19.07 -15.21
C ASN A 583 7.69 -18.08 -16.37
N THR A 584 6.52 -18.14 -17.03
CA THR A 584 6.14 -17.26 -18.15
C THR A 584 5.15 -16.18 -17.76
N ASP A 585 4.56 -16.22 -16.55
CA ASP A 585 3.63 -15.19 -16.04
C ASP A 585 4.42 -13.96 -15.57
N LEU A 586 5.06 -13.33 -16.53
CA LEU A 586 5.96 -12.21 -16.37
C LEU A 586 5.42 -11.00 -17.12
N LEU A 587 5.66 -9.81 -16.55
CA LEU A 587 5.23 -8.56 -17.16
C LEU A 587 5.96 -8.36 -18.48
N SER A 588 5.20 -8.29 -19.57
CA SER A 588 5.76 -8.08 -20.90
C SER A 588 6.44 -6.73 -20.99
N LYS A 589 7.42 -6.61 -21.88
CA LYS A 589 8.09 -5.33 -22.14
C LYS A 589 7.11 -4.18 -22.42
N LYS A 590 6.09 -4.46 -23.23
CA LYS A 590 5.06 -3.47 -23.59
C LYS A 590 4.30 -2.98 -22.36
N ALA A 591 3.84 -3.90 -21.51
CA ALA A 591 3.12 -3.54 -20.30
C ALA A 591 4.03 -2.83 -19.28
N ALA A 592 5.28 -3.27 -19.14
CA ALA A 592 6.29 -2.63 -18.30
C ALA A 592 6.54 -1.17 -18.69
N ASP A 593 6.73 -0.89 -19.99
CA ASP A 593 6.89 0.46 -20.52
C ASP A 593 5.66 1.35 -20.27
N GLU A 594 4.45 0.80 -20.42
CA GLU A 594 3.18 1.50 -20.20
C GLU A 594 2.92 1.79 -18.71
N LEU A 595 3.28 0.86 -17.81
CA LEU A 595 3.09 0.98 -16.35
C LEU A 595 4.21 1.76 -15.65
N GLY A 596 5.39 1.86 -16.25
CA GLY A 596 6.58 2.44 -15.62
C GLY A 596 7.21 1.50 -14.58
N LEU A 597 7.20 0.19 -14.87
CA LEU A 597 7.73 -0.87 -14.02
C LEU A 597 8.84 -1.64 -14.75
N PRO A 598 9.66 -2.43 -14.04
CA PRO A 598 10.64 -3.30 -14.69
C PRO A 598 9.95 -4.39 -15.52
N GLU A 599 10.55 -4.73 -16.67
CA GLU A 599 10.16 -5.92 -17.43
C GLU A 599 10.47 -7.18 -16.61
N GLY A 600 9.62 -8.21 -16.73
CA GLY A 600 9.90 -9.50 -16.10
C GLY A 600 9.48 -9.62 -14.63
N ILE A 601 8.79 -8.63 -14.05
CA ILE A 601 8.17 -8.81 -12.72
C ILE A 601 7.03 -9.84 -12.82
N HIS A 602 6.74 -10.54 -11.73
CA HIS A 602 5.75 -11.61 -11.75
C HIS A 602 4.33 -11.04 -11.80
N VAL A 603 3.51 -11.58 -12.70
CA VAL A 603 2.09 -11.23 -12.85
C VAL A 603 1.24 -12.29 -12.16
N GLY A 604 0.38 -11.87 -11.24
CA GLY A 604 -0.50 -12.75 -10.48
C GLY A 604 -1.58 -13.39 -11.35
N SER A 605 -2.03 -14.58 -10.95
CA SER A 605 -3.19 -15.22 -11.59
C SER A 605 -4.41 -14.30 -11.54
N PRO A 606 -5.17 -14.17 -12.65
CA PRO A 606 -6.33 -13.31 -12.69
C PRO A 606 -7.44 -13.91 -11.82
N LEU A 607 -8.05 -13.07 -10.98
CA LEU A 607 -9.21 -13.42 -10.15
C LEU A 607 -10.34 -12.40 -10.36
N ILE A 608 -11.57 -12.85 -10.18
CA ILE A 608 -12.72 -11.96 -10.02
C ILE A 608 -12.55 -11.19 -8.69
N ASP A 609 -12.94 -9.93 -8.66
CA ASP A 609 -12.83 -9.01 -7.50
C ASP A 609 -13.26 -9.62 -6.15
N ALA A 610 -14.43 -10.26 -6.09
CA ALA A 610 -14.91 -10.93 -4.88
C ALA A 610 -14.03 -12.10 -4.44
N TYR A 611 -13.37 -12.78 -5.38
CA TYR A 611 -12.45 -13.89 -5.11
C TYR A 611 -11.10 -13.37 -4.63
N ALA A 612 -10.60 -12.27 -5.20
CA ALA A 612 -9.44 -11.56 -4.67
C ALA A 612 -9.73 -11.04 -3.24
N GLY A 613 -10.90 -10.43 -3.02
CA GLY A 613 -11.36 -10.03 -1.69
C GLY A 613 -11.42 -11.18 -0.69
N ALA A 614 -11.87 -12.36 -1.13
CA ALA A 614 -11.85 -13.57 -0.31
C ALA A 614 -10.42 -13.99 0.05
N LEU A 615 -9.49 -13.99 -0.91
CA LEU A 615 -8.09 -14.34 -0.69
C LEU A 615 -7.40 -13.39 0.29
N GLY A 616 -7.55 -12.07 0.09
CA GLY A 616 -7.02 -11.07 1.02
C GLY A 616 -7.70 -11.14 2.39
N GLY A 617 -8.94 -11.61 2.44
CA GLY A 617 -9.60 -11.92 3.69
C GLY A 617 -8.99 -13.13 4.41
N LEU A 618 -8.77 -14.24 3.70
CA LEU A 618 -8.14 -15.43 4.27
C LEU A 618 -6.71 -15.15 4.80
N ALA A 619 -6.03 -14.12 4.27
CA ALA A 619 -4.74 -13.64 4.77
C ALA A 619 -4.79 -12.91 6.13
N CYS A 620 -5.98 -12.48 6.56
CA CYS A 620 -6.18 -11.93 7.90
C CYS A 620 -6.08 -13.05 8.93
N LYS A 621 -5.48 -12.78 10.09
CA LYS A 621 -5.40 -13.78 11.16
C LYS A 621 -6.81 -14.14 11.63
N SER A 622 -7.12 -15.42 11.82
CA SER A 622 -8.39 -15.81 12.44
C SER A 622 -8.35 -15.49 13.94
N PRO A 623 -9.44 -14.95 14.53
CA PRO A 623 -9.54 -14.79 15.99
C PRO A 623 -9.60 -16.15 16.72
N ILE A 624 -9.97 -17.21 15.99
CA ILE A 624 -9.99 -18.59 16.46
C ILE A 624 -8.74 -19.28 15.91
N ALA A 625 -7.77 -19.56 16.79
CA ALA A 625 -6.44 -20.00 16.40
C ALA A 625 -6.39 -21.32 15.61
N ASP A 626 -7.37 -22.20 15.82
CA ASP A 626 -7.49 -23.52 15.20
C ASP A 626 -8.57 -23.57 14.10
N ALA A 627 -9.14 -22.43 13.69
CA ALA A 627 -10.16 -22.43 12.64
C ALA A 627 -9.54 -22.74 11.28
N HIS A 628 -10.01 -23.82 10.65
CA HIS A 628 -9.61 -24.18 9.30
C HIS A 628 -10.15 -23.17 8.27
N LEU A 629 -9.53 -23.07 7.08
CA LEU A 629 -10.01 -22.20 6.00
C LEU A 629 -11.48 -22.47 5.62
N THR A 630 -11.90 -23.72 5.71
CA THR A 630 -13.28 -24.17 5.43
C THR A 630 -14.29 -23.78 6.51
N GLU A 631 -13.81 -23.37 7.69
CA GLU A 631 -14.64 -22.90 8.81
C GLU A 631 -14.81 -21.37 8.86
N ARG A 632 -14.16 -20.68 7.92
CA ARG A 632 -14.14 -19.21 7.81
C ARG A 632 -15.03 -18.78 6.65
N LEU A 633 -16.06 -18.01 6.94
CA LEU A 633 -16.88 -17.35 5.93
C LEU A 633 -16.33 -15.95 5.67
N ILE A 634 -16.06 -15.60 4.42
CA ILE A 634 -15.60 -14.26 4.05
C ILE A 634 -16.71 -13.52 3.33
N ILE A 635 -17.13 -12.38 3.89
CA ILE A 635 -18.11 -11.48 3.28
C ILE A 635 -17.36 -10.31 2.67
N VAL A 636 -17.30 -10.27 1.34
CA VAL A 636 -16.74 -9.15 0.58
C VAL A 636 -17.86 -8.13 0.36
N ALA A 637 -17.86 -7.06 1.15
CA ALA A 637 -19.02 -6.19 1.33
C ALA A 637 -18.78 -4.76 0.80
N GLY A 638 -19.59 -4.36 -0.18
CA GLY A 638 -19.58 -3.05 -0.82
C GLY A 638 -21.00 -2.65 -1.29
N THR A 639 -21.12 -2.15 -2.52
CA THR A 639 -22.43 -1.84 -3.14
C THR A 639 -23.36 -3.06 -3.10
N SER A 640 -22.83 -4.23 -3.45
CA SER A 640 -23.36 -5.57 -3.24
C SER A 640 -22.50 -6.30 -2.19
N SER A 641 -22.85 -7.51 -1.79
CA SER A 641 -21.99 -8.34 -0.91
C SER A 641 -21.91 -9.77 -1.40
N CYS A 642 -20.71 -10.36 -1.38
CA CYS A 642 -20.46 -11.75 -1.77
C CYS A 642 -20.01 -12.57 -0.56
N PHE A 643 -20.59 -13.77 -0.42
CA PHE A 643 -20.40 -14.70 0.69
C PHE A 643 -19.57 -15.88 0.21
N MET A 644 -18.30 -15.91 0.59
CA MET A 644 -17.28 -16.79 0.04
C MET A 644 -16.95 -17.87 1.06
N ALA A 645 -17.27 -19.12 0.74
CA ALA A 645 -17.06 -20.27 1.63
C ALA A 645 -16.30 -21.38 0.92
N CYS A 646 -15.15 -21.78 1.48
CA CYS A 646 -14.40 -22.93 1.00
C CYS A 646 -14.90 -24.23 1.65
N SER A 647 -14.84 -25.34 0.92
CA SER A 647 -15.15 -26.68 1.44
C SER A 647 -14.25 -27.75 0.81
N GLU A 648 -13.97 -28.82 1.55
CA GLU A 648 -13.20 -29.97 1.04
C GLU A 648 -14.00 -30.81 0.04
N LYS A 649 -15.33 -30.75 0.12
CA LYS A 649 -16.26 -31.51 -0.71
C LYS A 649 -17.21 -30.57 -1.43
N ALA A 650 -17.77 -31.03 -2.55
CA ALA A 650 -18.81 -30.31 -3.26
C ALA A 650 -20.07 -30.17 -2.38
N VAL A 651 -20.46 -28.93 -2.06
CA VAL A 651 -21.69 -28.61 -1.32
C VAL A 651 -22.63 -27.83 -2.23
N PHE A 652 -23.73 -28.46 -2.64
CA PHE A 652 -24.76 -27.85 -3.47
C PHE A 652 -25.79 -27.13 -2.60
N VAL A 653 -25.94 -25.82 -2.81
CA VAL A 653 -26.80 -24.96 -2.00
C VAL A 653 -27.82 -24.28 -2.92
N PRO A 654 -29.14 -24.48 -2.72
CA PRO A 654 -30.15 -23.82 -3.54
C PRO A 654 -29.99 -22.29 -3.51
N GLY A 655 -30.01 -21.66 -4.70
CA GLY A 655 -29.87 -20.21 -4.87
C GLY A 655 -28.52 -19.60 -4.48
N VAL A 656 -27.49 -20.43 -4.26
CA VAL A 656 -26.10 -20.00 -4.03
C VAL A 656 -25.24 -20.58 -5.14
N TRP A 657 -24.33 -19.78 -5.68
CA TRP A 657 -23.46 -20.24 -6.77
C TRP A 657 -22.36 -21.17 -6.22
N GLY A 658 -21.84 -22.02 -7.07
CA GLY A 658 -20.98 -23.14 -6.70
C GLY A 658 -21.77 -24.43 -6.44
N PRO A 659 -21.06 -25.50 -6.03
CA PRO A 659 -19.67 -25.51 -5.63
C PRO A 659 -18.71 -25.48 -6.84
N HIS A 660 -17.72 -24.59 -6.80
CA HIS A 660 -16.73 -24.39 -7.85
C HIS A 660 -15.36 -24.94 -7.41
N TYR A 661 -14.82 -25.91 -8.13
CA TYR A 661 -13.57 -26.59 -7.76
C TYR A 661 -12.33 -25.85 -8.26
N ASN A 662 -11.27 -25.75 -7.44
CA ASN A 662 -9.97 -25.18 -7.83
C ASN A 662 -10.02 -23.73 -8.34
N VAL A 663 -10.98 -22.92 -7.88
CA VAL A 663 -11.15 -21.54 -8.37
C VAL A 663 -10.49 -20.47 -7.52
N LEU A 664 -10.12 -20.79 -6.27
CA LEU A 664 -9.45 -19.88 -5.35
C LEU A 664 -8.30 -20.59 -4.64
N ILE A 665 -8.62 -21.52 -3.73
CA ILE A 665 -7.63 -22.33 -3.02
C ILE A 665 -7.48 -23.67 -3.75
N PRO A 666 -6.26 -24.10 -4.10
CA PRO A 666 -6.01 -25.40 -4.71
C PRO A 666 -6.60 -26.56 -3.88
N ASN A 667 -7.22 -27.51 -4.57
CA ASN A 667 -7.91 -28.70 -4.06
C ASN A 667 -9.14 -28.44 -3.19
N LEU A 668 -9.63 -27.19 -3.10
CA LEU A 668 -10.88 -26.87 -2.41
C LEU A 668 -12.00 -26.50 -3.41
N TRP A 669 -13.22 -26.70 -2.95
CA TRP A 669 -14.44 -26.19 -3.56
C TRP A 669 -14.78 -24.83 -2.96
N LEU A 670 -15.49 -24.00 -3.72
CA LEU A 670 -15.96 -22.69 -3.26
C LEU A 670 -17.44 -22.50 -3.58
N SER A 671 -18.21 -22.07 -2.58
CA SER A 671 -19.58 -21.56 -2.75
C SER A 671 -19.60 -20.03 -2.65
N GLU A 672 -20.38 -19.39 -3.52
CA GLU A 672 -20.51 -17.94 -3.65
C GLU A 672 -21.99 -17.53 -3.47
N GLY A 673 -22.36 -17.20 -2.24
CA GLY A 673 -23.64 -16.53 -1.95
C GLY A 673 -23.56 -15.04 -2.27
N GLY A 674 -24.69 -14.35 -2.40
CA GLY A 674 -24.63 -12.91 -2.59
C GLY A 674 -25.91 -12.13 -2.30
N GLN A 675 -25.69 -10.87 -1.97
CA GLN A 675 -26.71 -9.83 -1.82
C GLN A 675 -26.57 -8.86 -2.97
N SER A 676 -27.59 -8.78 -3.84
CA SER A 676 -27.55 -7.93 -5.05
C SER A 676 -27.35 -6.45 -4.70
N ALA A 677 -27.95 -5.99 -3.59
CA ALA A 677 -27.85 -4.62 -3.11
C ALA A 677 -27.73 -4.59 -1.58
N ALA A 678 -26.50 -4.42 -1.08
CA ALA A 678 -26.22 -4.26 0.35
C ALA A 678 -26.00 -2.77 0.67
N GLY A 679 -24.83 -2.22 0.31
CA GLY A 679 -24.52 -0.80 0.50
C GLY A 679 -25.47 0.11 -0.28
N LYS A 680 -25.88 -0.31 -1.48
CA LYS A 680 -26.84 0.44 -2.28
C LYS A 680 -28.21 0.57 -1.60
N SER A 681 -28.64 -0.45 -0.87
CA SER A 681 -29.89 -0.42 -0.11
C SER A 681 -29.80 0.57 1.06
N ILE A 682 -28.65 0.62 1.75
CA ILE A 682 -28.39 1.59 2.82
C ILE A 682 -28.47 3.02 2.27
N ASP A 683 -27.74 3.29 1.18
CA ASP A 683 -27.74 4.60 0.52
C ASP A 683 -29.15 4.98 0.04
N HIS A 684 -29.88 4.04 -0.57
CA HIS A 684 -31.21 4.30 -1.11
C HIS A 684 -32.19 4.72 -0.02
N VAL A 685 -32.24 3.98 1.09
CA VAL A 685 -33.13 4.28 2.23
C VAL A 685 -32.84 5.66 2.82
N ILE A 686 -31.56 6.02 2.92
CA ILE A 686 -31.15 7.35 3.39
C ILE A 686 -31.61 8.43 2.40
N GLN A 687 -31.38 8.23 1.10
CA GLN A 687 -31.60 9.22 0.05
C GLN A 687 -33.07 9.51 -0.22
N ILE A 688 -33.96 8.53 -0.08
CA ILE A 688 -35.40 8.72 -0.32
C ILE A 688 -36.12 9.39 0.87
N HIS A 689 -35.48 9.49 2.02
CA HIS A 689 -36.10 10.07 3.20
C HIS A 689 -36.18 11.61 3.10
N PRO A 690 -37.30 12.26 3.51
CA PRO A 690 -37.45 13.71 3.42
C PRO A 690 -36.36 14.52 4.14
N ALA A 691 -35.84 14.00 5.27
CA ALA A 691 -34.75 14.62 6.04
C ALA A 691 -33.34 14.46 5.41
N TYR A 692 -33.19 13.85 4.23
CA TYR A 692 -31.87 13.65 3.61
C TYR A 692 -31.15 14.97 3.33
N ASN A 693 -31.88 16.00 2.87
CA ASN A 693 -31.28 17.31 2.60
C ASN A 693 -30.78 17.99 3.88
N GLU A 694 -31.52 17.84 4.99
CA GLU A 694 -31.10 18.31 6.32
C GLU A 694 -29.84 17.58 6.79
N LEU A 695 -29.79 16.25 6.65
CA LEU A 695 -28.61 15.44 6.96
C LEU A 695 -27.39 15.88 6.14
N LYS A 696 -27.58 16.13 4.84
CA LYS A 696 -26.50 16.57 3.95
C LYS A 696 -25.98 17.94 4.34
N GLN A 697 -26.87 18.88 4.65
CA GLN A 697 -26.48 20.20 5.14
C GLN A 697 -25.66 20.10 6.43
N LEU A 698 -26.10 19.28 7.40
CA LEU A 698 -25.35 19.05 8.64
C LEU A 698 -23.98 18.40 8.39
N SER A 699 -23.91 17.45 7.45
CA SER A 699 -22.68 16.79 7.01
C SER A 699 -21.68 17.80 6.44
N ASP A 700 -22.13 18.70 5.58
CA ASP A 700 -21.31 19.71 4.93
C ASP A 700 -20.84 20.78 5.94
N GLU A 701 -21.74 21.25 6.81
CA GLU A 701 -21.44 22.25 7.86
C GLU A 701 -20.44 21.73 8.90
N GLN A 702 -20.54 20.46 9.29
CA GLN A 702 -19.65 19.83 10.28
C GLN A 702 -18.41 19.18 9.66
N ASN A 703 -18.35 19.05 8.32
CA ASN A 703 -17.31 18.33 7.60
C ASN A 703 -17.10 16.89 8.13
N ARG A 704 -18.21 16.19 8.37
CA ARG A 704 -18.30 14.83 8.92
C ARG A 704 -19.00 13.90 7.93
N ASN A 705 -18.78 12.59 8.06
CA ASN A 705 -19.50 11.62 7.24
C ASN A 705 -20.96 11.47 7.73
N ILE A 706 -21.91 11.33 6.80
CA ILE A 706 -23.34 11.14 7.11
C ILE A 706 -23.59 9.97 8.07
N PHE A 707 -22.84 8.87 7.96
CA PHE A 707 -22.98 7.69 8.81
C PHE A 707 -22.57 7.98 10.26
N ASP A 708 -21.54 8.82 10.47
CA ASP A 708 -21.11 9.23 11.81
C ASP A 708 -22.19 10.07 12.50
N ILE A 709 -22.85 10.95 11.75
CA ILE A 709 -23.96 11.77 12.25
C ILE A 709 -25.16 10.89 12.60
N LEU A 710 -25.55 9.96 11.72
CA LEU A 710 -26.64 9.02 11.98
C LEU A 710 -26.36 8.15 13.21
N ASN A 711 -25.13 7.64 13.35
CA ASN A 711 -24.70 6.85 14.51
C ASN A 711 -24.73 7.69 15.80
N GLU A 712 -24.34 8.96 15.76
CA GLU A 712 -24.45 9.85 16.90
C GLU A 712 -25.91 10.08 17.32
N ILE A 713 -26.80 10.30 16.35
CA ILE A 713 -28.24 10.44 16.61
C ILE A 713 -28.80 9.18 17.25
N LEU A 714 -28.46 8.00 16.73
CA LEU A 714 -28.85 6.71 17.32
C LEU A 714 -28.37 6.57 18.77
N ASN A 715 -27.10 6.91 19.05
CA ASN A 715 -26.56 6.88 20.40
C ASN A 715 -27.27 7.86 21.36
N ASN A 716 -27.64 9.04 20.86
CA ASN A 716 -28.39 10.03 21.64
C ASN A 716 -29.83 9.54 21.92
N LEU A 717 -30.48 8.92 20.93
CA LEU A 717 -31.80 8.30 21.10
C LEU A 717 -31.75 7.13 22.10
N GLN A 718 -30.72 6.28 22.03
CA GLN A 718 -30.50 5.20 22.98
C GLN A 718 -30.45 5.73 24.42
N LYS A 719 -29.64 6.78 24.66
CA LYS A 719 -29.52 7.41 25.98
C LYS A 719 -30.83 8.05 26.43
N LYS A 720 -31.48 8.80 25.54
CA LYS A 720 -32.75 9.51 25.82
C LYS A 720 -33.88 8.55 26.17
N ASN A 721 -33.96 7.42 25.47
CA ASN A 721 -35.01 6.41 25.67
C ASN A 721 -34.64 5.38 26.74
N ASN A 722 -33.46 5.50 27.36
CA ASN A 722 -32.92 4.58 28.37
C ASN A 722 -32.92 3.11 27.91
N VAL A 723 -32.45 2.87 26.69
CA VAL A 723 -32.44 1.55 26.05
C VAL A 723 -31.06 0.92 26.16
N GLY A 724 -30.99 -0.35 26.56
CA GLY A 724 -29.72 -1.04 26.82
C GLY A 724 -28.81 -1.20 25.61
N ASN A 725 -29.37 -1.22 24.40
CA ASN A 725 -28.63 -1.39 23.14
C ASN A 725 -29.32 -0.61 22.00
N VAL A 726 -28.53 -0.03 21.07
CA VAL A 726 -29.03 0.70 19.89
C VAL A 726 -29.99 -0.14 19.06
N SER A 727 -29.75 -1.46 18.92
CA SER A 727 -30.57 -2.38 18.12
C SER A 727 -32.04 -2.41 18.53
N LEU A 728 -32.36 -2.05 19.77
CA LEU A 728 -33.72 -2.10 20.32
C LEU A 728 -34.54 -0.83 19.99
N LEU A 729 -33.95 0.19 19.36
CA LEU A 729 -34.62 1.46 19.05
C LEU A 729 -35.71 1.35 17.97
N ASN A 730 -35.67 0.32 17.12
CA ASN A 730 -36.56 0.16 15.96
C ASN A 730 -37.42 -1.12 16.04
N GLY A 731 -37.90 -1.46 17.25
CA GLY A 731 -38.65 -2.69 17.50
C GLY A 731 -39.92 -2.85 16.64
N ASP A 732 -40.57 -1.76 16.24
CA ASP A 732 -41.81 -1.74 15.45
C ASP A 732 -41.62 -1.44 13.95
N LEU A 733 -40.37 -1.20 13.51
CA LEU A 733 -40.04 -0.91 12.11
C LEU A 733 -39.26 -2.06 11.47
N HIS A 734 -39.82 -2.68 10.43
CA HIS A 734 -39.22 -3.85 9.78
C HIS A 734 -39.16 -3.63 8.27
N MET A 735 -38.08 -4.09 7.65
CA MET A 735 -37.95 -4.04 6.20
C MET A 735 -37.08 -5.17 5.63
N THR A 736 -37.21 -5.39 4.32
CA THR A 736 -36.33 -6.26 3.53
C THR A 736 -35.41 -5.44 2.62
N ILE A 737 -34.33 -6.04 2.11
CA ILE A 737 -33.35 -5.36 1.25
C ILE A 737 -33.49 -5.69 -0.23
N ASP A 738 -34.56 -6.38 -0.62
CA ASP A 738 -34.79 -6.92 -1.97
C ASP A 738 -35.19 -5.80 -2.97
N PHE A 739 -34.56 -4.63 -2.92
CA PHE A 739 -34.80 -3.51 -3.84
C PHE A 739 -34.37 -3.82 -5.28
N HIS A 740 -33.52 -4.82 -5.45
CA HIS A 740 -32.98 -5.27 -6.73
C HIS A 740 -33.06 -6.80 -6.86
N GLY A 741 -34.18 -7.37 -6.41
CA GLY A 741 -34.36 -8.82 -6.34
C GLY A 741 -33.51 -9.47 -5.24
N ASN A 742 -33.71 -10.78 -5.08
CA ASN A 742 -32.94 -11.61 -4.16
C ASN A 742 -32.05 -12.59 -4.95
N ARG A 743 -30.73 -12.36 -4.91
CA ARG A 743 -29.76 -13.29 -5.51
C ARG A 743 -29.68 -14.60 -4.71
N SER A 744 -29.36 -14.50 -3.42
CA SER A 744 -29.24 -15.66 -2.54
C SER A 744 -30.03 -15.48 -1.25
N PRO A 745 -30.61 -16.56 -0.71
CA PRO A 745 -30.72 -17.89 -1.29
C PRO A 745 -32.03 -18.11 -2.09
N LEU A 746 -32.90 -17.10 -2.25
CA LEU A 746 -34.20 -17.30 -2.93
C LEU A 746 -34.06 -17.40 -4.45
N ALA A 747 -33.01 -16.81 -5.03
CA ALA A 747 -32.77 -16.77 -6.47
C ALA A 747 -34.01 -16.29 -7.26
N ASP A 748 -34.57 -15.17 -6.80
CA ASP A 748 -35.74 -14.51 -7.36
C ASP A 748 -35.39 -13.05 -7.72
N PRO A 749 -35.02 -12.77 -8.98
CA PRO A 749 -34.65 -11.42 -9.41
C PRO A 749 -35.83 -10.43 -9.42
N GLU A 750 -37.07 -10.91 -9.34
CA GLU A 750 -38.27 -10.08 -9.34
C GLU A 750 -38.77 -9.73 -7.93
N LEU A 751 -38.14 -10.26 -6.88
CA LEU A 751 -38.56 -10.01 -5.50
C LEU A 751 -38.45 -8.53 -5.16
N GLY A 752 -39.53 -7.95 -4.62
CA GLY A 752 -39.56 -6.55 -4.17
C GLY A 752 -39.26 -6.35 -2.68
N ALA A 753 -38.63 -5.22 -2.35
CA ALA A 753 -38.45 -4.81 -0.96
C ALA A 753 -39.79 -4.45 -0.30
N SER A 754 -39.95 -4.83 0.97
CA SER A 754 -41.12 -4.50 1.79
C SER A 754 -40.71 -3.72 3.03
N MET A 755 -41.54 -2.76 3.47
CA MET A 755 -41.33 -1.99 4.70
C MET A 755 -42.64 -1.86 5.49
N THR A 756 -42.58 -2.06 6.79
CA THR A 756 -43.72 -2.00 7.71
C THR A 756 -43.38 -1.17 8.95
N GLY A 757 -44.39 -0.66 9.66
CA GLY A 757 -44.19 0.19 10.84
C GLY A 757 -44.07 1.69 10.54
N LEU A 758 -44.35 2.13 9.30
CA LEU A 758 -44.26 3.54 8.91
C LEU A 758 -45.22 4.44 9.71
N ARG A 759 -44.78 5.68 9.95
CA ARG A 759 -45.49 6.76 10.66
C ARG A 759 -45.31 8.07 9.89
N PHE A 760 -46.05 9.11 10.24
CA PHE A 760 -45.92 10.46 9.63
C PHE A 760 -44.65 11.23 10.06
N ASP A 761 -43.77 10.62 10.86
CA ASP A 761 -42.56 11.27 11.35
C ASP A 761 -41.50 11.33 10.23
N THR A 762 -41.19 12.53 9.77
CA THR A 762 -40.18 12.80 8.74
C THR A 762 -38.92 13.44 9.32
N SER A 763 -38.72 13.38 10.65
CA SER A 763 -37.59 14.01 11.32
C SER A 763 -36.26 13.31 11.04
N LEU A 764 -35.15 13.99 11.34
CA LEU A 764 -33.82 13.42 11.28
C LEU A 764 -33.65 12.21 12.23
N ASN A 765 -34.37 12.19 13.37
CA ASN A 765 -34.42 11.03 14.25
C ASN A 765 -35.07 9.83 13.56
N ASN A 766 -36.15 10.04 12.81
CA ASN A 766 -36.79 8.97 12.03
C ASN A 766 -35.85 8.41 10.97
N LEU A 767 -35.12 9.29 10.25
CA LEU A 767 -34.11 8.87 9.29
C LEU A 767 -33.06 7.96 9.95
N ALA A 768 -32.56 8.31 11.13
CA ALA A 768 -31.61 7.48 11.87
C ALA A 768 -32.19 6.10 12.23
N ILE A 769 -33.48 6.03 12.60
CA ILE A 769 -34.19 4.78 12.88
C ILE A 769 -34.38 3.93 11.62
N GLN A 770 -34.71 4.54 10.46
CA GLN A 770 -34.79 3.82 9.19
C GLN A 770 -33.41 3.33 8.71
N TYR A 771 -32.37 4.12 8.94
CA TYR A 771 -30.97 3.72 8.73
C TYR A 771 -30.62 2.48 9.56
N LEU A 772 -30.96 2.45 10.86
CA LEU A 772 -30.79 1.27 11.69
C LEU A 772 -31.57 0.05 11.16
N ALA A 773 -32.81 0.27 10.68
CA ALA A 773 -33.63 -0.80 10.13
C ALA A 773 -33.04 -1.43 8.87
N VAL A 774 -32.47 -0.63 7.96
CA VAL A 774 -31.81 -1.17 6.75
C VAL A 774 -30.51 -1.89 7.09
N LEU A 775 -29.72 -1.41 8.06
CA LEU A 775 -28.53 -2.15 8.54
C LEU A 775 -28.90 -3.52 9.11
N GLN A 776 -29.95 -3.57 9.94
CA GLN A 776 -30.47 -4.82 10.48
C GLN A 776 -31.00 -5.73 9.37
N ALA A 777 -31.70 -5.19 8.37
CA ALA A 777 -32.19 -5.94 7.23
C ALA A 777 -31.05 -6.59 6.43
N VAL A 778 -29.93 -5.87 6.23
CA VAL A 778 -28.70 -6.44 5.63
C VAL A 778 -28.15 -7.60 6.47
N ALA A 779 -28.13 -7.46 7.79
CA ALA A 779 -27.69 -8.51 8.70
C ALA A 779 -28.64 -9.73 8.72
N TYR A 780 -29.96 -9.52 8.67
CA TYR A 780 -30.96 -10.59 8.58
C TYR A 780 -30.85 -11.38 7.28
N ASP A 781 -30.63 -10.69 6.17
CA ASP A 781 -30.41 -11.34 4.90
C ASP A 781 -29.08 -12.12 4.89
N SER A 782 -28.03 -11.57 5.51
CA SER A 782 -26.76 -12.27 5.73
C SER A 782 -26.97 -13.57 6.52
N ARG A 783 -27.74 -13.53 7.60
CA ARG A 783 -28.12 -14.71 8.38
C ARG A 783 -28.90 -15.72 7.55
N HIS A 784 -29.79 -15.27 6.67
CA HIS A 784 -30.54 -16.17 5.80
C HIS A 784 -29.64 -16.94 4.82
N ILE A 785 -28.66 -16.26 4.21
CA ILE A 785 -27.66 -16.90 3.35
C ILE A 785 -26.84 -17.91 4.17
N ILE A 786 -26.31 -17.49 5.32
CA ILE A 786 -25.47 -18.32 6.19
C ILE A 786 -26.23 -19.56 6.66
N GLU A 787 -27.43 -19.41 7.20
CA GLU A 787 -28.25 -20.54 7.65
C GLU A 787 -28.54 -21.53 6.51
N THR A 788 -28.75 -21.03 5.29
CA THR A 788 -29.02 -21.90 4.14
C THR A 788 -27.77 -22.67 3.73
N MET A 789 -26.61 -22.02 3.70
CA MET A 789 -25.32 -22.67 3.44
C MET A 789 -25.00 -23.71 4.52
N THR A 790 -25.24 -23.40 5.80
CA THR A 790 -25.03 -24.33 6.91
C THR A 790 -25.97 -25.54 6.85
N LYS A 791 -27.25 -25.32 6.54
CA LYS A 791 -28.23 -26.42 6.35
C LYS A 791 -27.84 -27.36 5.22
N SER A 792 -27.16 -26.86 4.19
CA SER A 792 -26.68 -27.67 3.06
C SER A 792 -25.36 -28.39 3.30
N GLY A 793 -24.62 -28.09 4.38
CA GLY A 793 -23.43 -28.84 4.77
C GLY A 793 -22.16 -28.02 5.03
N HIS A 794 -22.21 -26.68 4.88
CA HIS A 794 -21.10 -25.83 5.33
C HIS A 794 -21.07 -25.74 6.86
N HIS A 795 -19.89 -25.57 7.46
CA HIS A 795 -19.74 -25.38 8.90
C HIS A 795 -18.89 -24.14 9.15
N PHE A 796 -19.48 -23.08 9.73
CA PHE A 796 -18.78 -21.84 10.01
C PHE A 796 -18.59 -21.64 11.51
N ARG A 797 -17.39 -21.24 11.93
CA ARG A 797 -17.07 -20.85 13.31
C ARG A 797 -16.85 -19.35 13.45
N VAL A 798 -16.53 -18.68 12.36
CA VAL A 798 -16.18 -17.27 12.34
C VAL A 798 -16.52 -16.64 10.99
N VAL A 799 -16.92 -15.37 11.03
CA VAL A 799 -17.18 -14.57 9.85
C VAL A 799 -16.13 -13.47 9.75
N GLN A 800 -15.58 -13.28 8.56
CA GLN A 800 -14.86 -12.06 8.24
C GLN A 800 -15.74 -11.17 7.38
N ILE A 801 -15.70 -9.86 7.62
CA ILE A 801 -16.18 -8.88 6.64
C ILE A 801 -15.00 -8.03 6.13
N CYS A 802 -15.00 -7.75 4.84
CA CYS A 802 -14.04 -6.84 4.21
C CYS A 802 -14.76 -5.92 3.20
N GLY A 803 -14.04 -4.95 2.64
CA GLY A 803 -14.59 -3.99 1.69
C GLY A 803 -15.17 -2.73 2.35
N GLY A 804 -15.85 -1.89 1.56
CA GLY A 804 -16.32 -0.57 2.00
C GLY A 804 -17.30 -0.62 3.18
N LEU A 805 -18.16 -1.64 3.25
CA LEU A 805 -19.14 -1.78 4.34
C LEU A 805 -18.52 -2.24 5.66
N ALA A 806 -17.35 -2.88 5.63
CA ALA A 806 -16.61 -3.24 6.85
C ALA A 806 -16.20 -1.99 7.67
N ARG A 807 -16.20 -0.80 7.05
CA ARG A 807 -15.92 0.50 7.68
C ARG A 807 -17.08 1.03 8.53
N LEU A 808 -18.23 0.34 8.58
CA LEU A 808 -19.38 0.70 9.39
C LEU A 808 -19.41 -0.20 10.64
N PRO A 809 -18.85 0.22 11.80
CA PRO A 809 -18.75 -0.64 12.98
C PRO A 809 -20.11 -1.14 13.46
N LEU A 810 -21.16 -0.32 13.34
CA LEU A 810 -22.52 -0.70 13.70
C LEU A 810 -23.04 -1.86 12.84
N LEU A 811 -22.79 -1.85 11.53
CA LEU A 811 -23.20 -2.97 10.66
C LEU A 811 -22.42 -4.24 11.01
N THR A 812 -21.12 -4.14 11.23
CA THR A 812 -20.27 -5.28 11.61
C THR A 812 -20.73 -5.90 12.93
N GLN A 813 -21.02 -5.07 13.94
CA GLN A 813 -21.58 -5.53 15.22
C GLN A 813 -22.96 -6.16 15.04
N LEU A 814 -23.85 -5.54 14.25
CA LEU A 814 -25.18 -6.10 13.96
C LEU A 814 -25.10 -7.46 13.26
N ILE A 815 -24.17 -7.65 12.32
CA ILE A 815 -23.95 -8.97 11.71
C ILE A 815 -23.55 -9.97 12.80
N ALA A 816 -22.61 -9.64 13.69
CA ALA A 816 -22.21 -10.52 14.78
C ALA A 816 -23.41 -10.88 15.68
N ASP A 817 -24.18 -9.88 16.11
CA ASP A 817 -25.36 -10.04 16.95
C ASP A 817 -26.47 -10.86 16.27
N VAL A 818 -26.63 -10.76 14.95
CA VAL A 818 -27.67 -11.49 14.23
C VAL A 818 -27.24 -12.92 13.92
N VAL A 819 -25.99 -13.14 13.50
CA VAL A 819 -25.47 -14.48 13.14
C VAL A 819 -24.98 -15.29 14.35
N GLN A 820 -24.84 -14.64 15.52
CA GLN A 820 -24.37 -15.24 16.77
C GLN A 820 -23.00 -15.93 16.63
N MET A 821 -22.10 -15.31 15.86
CA MET A 821 -20.73 -15.76 15.64
C MET A 821 -19.77 -14.56 15.75
N PRO A 822 -18.49 -14.77 16.13
CA PRO A 822 -17.51 -13.70 16.07
C PRO A 822 -17.35 -13.20 14.63
N VAL A 823 -17.40 -11.88 14.46
CA VAL A 823 -17.13 -11.21 13.19
C VAL A 823 -15.83 -10.43 13.32
N TYR A 824 -14.95 -10.48 12.31
CA TYR A 824 -13.72 -9.69 12.33
C TYR A 824 -13.45 -8.96 11.02
N VAL A 825 -12.67 -7.88 11.13
CA VAL A 825 -12.21 -7.04 10.02
C VAL A 825 -10.70 -6.87 10.11
N SER A 826 -10.05 -6.53 8.99
CA SER A 826 -8.62 -6.21 8.97
C SER A 826 -8.36 -4.82 9.57
N GLU A 827 -7.40 -4.70 10.48
CA GLU A 827 -6.92 -3.42 11.01
C GLU A 827 -5.89 -2.75 10.09
N ALA A 828 -5.09 -3.55 9.37
CA ALA A 828 -3.99 -3.04 8.54
C ALA A 828 -4.46 -2.44 7.21
N THR A 829 -5.53 -2.99 6.64
CA THR A 829 -6.11 -2.48 5.40
C THR A 829 -7.59 -2.79 5.33
N ASN A 830 -8.39 -1.76 5.09
CA ASN A 830 -9.83 -1.92 4.84
C ASN A 830 -10.11 -2.46 3.42
N ASP A 831 -9.09 -2.67 2.58
CA ASP A 831 -9.21 -3.05 1.17
C ASP A 831 -8.61 -4.44 0.90
N CYS A 832 -9.28 -5.48 1.38
CA CYS A 832 -8.84 -6.87 1.18
C CYS A 832 -8.84 -7.29 -0.30
N VAL A 833 -9.54 -6.58 -1.18
CA VAL A 833 -9.56 -6.87 -2.63
C VAL A 833 -8.18 -6.58 -3.22
N LEU A 834 -7.67 -5.35 -3.01
CA LEU A 834 -6.31 -4.97 -3.44
C LEU A 834 -5.22 -5.83 -2.78
N LEU A 835 -5.40 -6.19 -1.50
CA LEU A 835 -4.49 -7.12 -0.82
C LEU A 835 -4.50 -8.49 -1.51
N GLY A 836 -5.67 -9.02 -1.82
CA GLY A 836 -5.83 -10.27 -2.56
C GLY A 836 -5.13 -10.27 -3.92
N ALA A 837 -5.29 -9.21 -4.70
CA ALA A 837 -4.57 -9.06 -5.96
C ALA A 837 -3.04 -9.06 -5.75
N ALA A 838 -2.53 -8.30 -4.78
CA ALA A 838 -1.09 -8.30 -4.47
C ALA A 838 -0.59 -9.70 -4.05
N ILE A 839 -1.40 -10.46 -3.29
CA ILE A 839 -1.12 -11.84 -2.91
C ILE A 839 -1.02 -12.73 -4.14
N CYS A 840 -1.91 -12.59 -5.14
CA CYS A 840 -1.82 -13.37 -6.38
C CYS A 840 -0.46 -13.19 -7.07
N GLY A 841 0.02 -11.95 -7.18
CA GLY A 841 1.33 -11.66 -7.75
C GLY A 841 2.46 -12.31 -6.95
N GLN A 842 2.39 -12.23 -5.63
CA GLN A 842 3.42 -12.76 -4.75
C GLN A 842 3.45 -14.31 -4.71
N LEU A 843 2.30 -14.98 -4.81
CA LEU A 843 2.23 -16.44 -4.89
C LEU A 843 2.96 -16.98 -6.12
N ILE A 844 2.81 -16.31 -7.27
CA ILE A 844 3.56 -16.62 -8.50
C ILE A 844 5.05 -16.34 -8.27
N ALA A 845 5.38 -15.18 -7.71
CA ALA A 845 6.77 -14.78 -7.47
C ALA A 845 7.53 -15.74 -6.54
N ASP A 846 6.88 -16.23 -5.49
CA ASP A 846 7.46 -17.16 -4.52
C ASP A 846 7.51 -18.60 -4.99
N ASN A 847 6.88 -18.93 -6.13
CA ASN A 847 6.63 -20.31 -6.54
C ASN A 847 6.05 -21.11 -5.34
N ALA A 848 5.13 -20.49 -4.61
CA ALA A 848 4.62 -21.05 -3.38
C ALA A 848 3.85 -22.33 -3.68
N HIS A 849 4.33 -23.46 -3.16
CA HIS A 849 3.68 -24.75 -3.34
C HIS A 849 2.35 -24.85 -2.57
N GLN A 850 2.15 -24.00 -1.56
CA GLN A 850 0.92 -23.92 -0.76
C GLN A 850 0.53 -22.45 -0.55
N VAL A 851 -0.74 -22.13 -0.79
CA VAL A 851 -1.28 -20.77 -0.65
C VAL A 851 -1.31 -20.39 0.82
N GLU A 852 -1.64 -21.35 1.68
CA GLU A 852 -1.75 -21.25 3.12
C GLU A 852 -0.47 -20.71 3.78
N ASP A 853 0.70 -21.11 3.28
CA ASP A 853 1.99 -20.67 3.82
C ASP A 853 2.16 -19.15 3.70
N LEU A 854 1.80 -18.58 2.54
CA LEU A 854 1.87 -17.14 2.35
C LEU A 854 0.79 -16.42 3.16
N LEU A 855 -0.44 -16.93 3.18
CA LEU A 855 -1.53 -16.34 3.97
C LEU A 855 -1.16 -16.27 5.47
N ASN A 856 -0.56 -17.34 6.01
CA ASN A 856 -0.08 -17.42 7.38
C ASN A 856 1.11 -16.49 7.66
N LYS A 857 1.97 -16.24 6.66
CA LYS A 857 3.08 -15.28 6.77
C LYS A 857 2.60 -13.83 6.82
N ILE A 858 1.54 -13.51 6.08
CA ILE A 858 0.93 -12.17 6.04
C ILE A 858 0.28 -11.84 7.38
N ALA A 859 -0.60 -12.73 7.86
CA ALA A 859 -1.27 -12.64 9.17
C ALA A 859 -1.69 -11.21 9.57
N CYS A 860 -2.46 -10.53 8.72
CA CYS A 860 -2.86 -9.14 8.97
C CYS A 860 -3.54 -9.00 10.35
N PRO A 861 -3.26 -7.90 11.09
CA PRO A 861 -3.93 -7.61 12.37
C PRO A 861 -5.44 -7.42 12.16
N ILE A 862 -6.22 -7.73 13.18
CA ILE A 862 -7.69 -7.80 13.09
C ILE A 862 -8.37 -7.12 14.26
N GLN A 863 -9.55 -6.55 13.99
CA GLN A 863 -10.49 -6.08 14.99
C GLN A 863 -11.65 -7.07 15.07
N ILE A 864 -12.04 -7.49 16.28
CA ILE A 864 -13.02 -8.53 16.52
C ILE A 864 -14.28 -7.92 17.17
N TYR A 865 -15.44 -8.33 16.67
CA TYR A 865 -16.77 -8.01 17.16
C TYR A 865 -17.43 -9.30 17.68
N MET A 866 -17.71 -9.33 18.98
CA MET A 866 -18.35 -10.48 19.63
C MET A 866 -19.86 -10.27 19.68
N PRO A 867 -20.66 -11.33 19.47
CA PRO A 867 -22.12 -11.24 19.56
C PRO A 867 -22.58 -10.88 20.97
N ASP A 868 -23.55 -9.96 21.09
CA ASP A 868 -24.26 -9.70 22.34
C ASP A 868 -25.45 -10.67 22.52
N SER A 869 -25.23 -11.69 23.34
CA SER A 869 -26.25 -12.67 23.69
C SER A 869 -27.54 -12.08 24.30
N LYS A 870 -27.50 -10.89 24.90
CA LYS A 870 -28.67 -10.28 25.57
C LYS A 870 -29.75 -9.83 24.60
N ILE A 871 -29.40 -9.61 23.33
CA ILE A 871 -30.31 -9.18 22.27
C ILE A 871 -30.56 -10.26 21.21
N ALA A 872 -30.08 -11.49 21.46
CA ALA A 872 -30.22 -12.61 20.53
C ALA A 872 -31.70 -12.93 20.24
N ASP A 873 -32.55 -12.98 21.27
CA ASP A 873 -33.98 -13.24 21.13
C ASP A 873 -34.69 -12.14 20.31
N PHE A 874 -34.32 -10.88 20.53
CA PHE A 874 -34.84 -9.76 19.74
C PHE A 874 -34.51 -9.92 18.25
N HIS A 875 -33.25 -10.21 17.91
CA HIS A 875 -32.85 -10.41 16.53
C HIS A 875 -33.46 -11.67 15.91
N LYS A 876 -33.72 -12.71 16.71
CA LYS A 876 -34.46 -13.89 16.26
C LYS A 876 -35.89 -13.53 15.86
N ASP A 877 -36.63 -12.83 16.70
CA ASP A 877 -38.01 -12.43 16.40
C ASP A 877 -38.07 -11.49 15.17
N LYS A 878 -37.13 -10.53 15.09
CA LYS A 878 -37.01 -9.64 13.91
C LYS A 878 -36.67 -10.41 12.64
N TYR A 879 -35.82 -11.43 12.73
CA TYR A 879 -35.47 -12.29 11.60
C TYR A 879 -36.68 -13.10 11.11
N GLU A 880 -37.50 -13.64 12.01
CA GLU A 880 -38.74 -14.32 11.63
C GLU A 880 -39.70 -13.38 10.88
N ILE A 881 -39.83 -12.13 11.34
CA ILE A 881 -40.61 -11.10 10.65
C ILE A 881 -40.00 -10.75 9.29
N TYR A 882 -38.67 -10.61 9.19
CA TYR A 882 -37.98 -10.38 7.92
C TYR A 882 -38.35 -11.45 6.87
N ARG A 883 -38.31 -12.72 7.28
CA ARG A 883 -38.67 -13.86 6.42
C ARG A 883 -40.16 -13.87 6.06
N LEU A 884 -41.03 -13.50 7.01
CA LEU A 884 -42.46 -13.35 6.75
C LEU A 884 -42.75 -12.27 5.70
N LEU A 885 -42.06 -11.13 5.75
CA LEU A 885 -42.22 -10.06 4.75
C LEU A 885 -41.85 -10.53 3.34
N GLN A 886 -40.74 -11.26 3.19
CA GLN A 886 -40.37 -11.86 1.89
C GLN A 886 -41.47 -12.81 1.39
N GLN A 887 -42.02 -13.64 2.27
CA GLN A 887 -43.10 -14.56 1.89
C GLN A 887 -44.40 -13.83 1.52
N ILE A 888 -44.73 -12.74 2.20
CA ILE A 888 -45.89 -11.90 1.90
C ILE A 888 -45.74 -11.29 0.50
N GLU A 889 -44.58 -10.77 0.14
CA GLU A 889 -44.32 -10.23 -1.21
C GLU A 889 -44.57 -11.32 -2.27
N ILE A 890 -43.93 -12.49 -2.11
CA ILE A 890 -44.03 -13.59 -3.08
C ILE A 890 -45.48 -14.00 -3.29
N ASN A 891 -46.22 -14.16 -2.19
CA ASN A 891 -47.62 -14.55 -2.22
C ASN A 891 -48.50 -13.45 -2.85
N SER A 892 -48.22 -12.18 -2.57
CA SER A 892 -48.95 -11.05 -3.12
C SER A 892 -48.76 -10.94 -4.62
N ARG A 893 -47.51 -11.04 -5.11
CA ARG A 893 -47.20 -11.05 -6.54
C ARG A 893 -47.87 -12.23 -7.26
N LYS A 894 -47.81 -13.43 -6.68
CA LYS A 894 -48.51 -14.62 -7.20
C LYS A 894 -50.04 -14.45 -7.23
N GLN A 895 -50.62 -13.79 -6.24
CA GLN A 895 -52.05 -13.52 -6.22
C GLN A 895 -52.45 -12.50 -7.28
N MET A 896 -51.58 -11.54 -7.62
CA MET A 896 -51.85 -10.52 -8.63
C MET A 896 -51.56 -10.99 -10.05
N SER A 897 -50.62 -11.92 -10.27
CA SER A 897 -50.25 -12.40 -11.61
C SER A 897 -51.41 -13.02 -12.40
N LYS A 898 -52.44 -13.53 -11.70
CA LYS A 898 -53.68 -14.03 -12.33
C LYS A 898 -54.46 -12.95 -13.11
N TYR A 899 -54.20 -11.67 -12.84
CA TYR A 899 -54.80 -10.53 -13.55
C TYR A 899 -53.87 -9.95 -14.62
N SER A 900 -52.60 -10.36 -14.67
CA SER A 900 -51.62 -9.90 -15.67
C SER A 900 -51.58 -10.79 -16.91
N GLN A 901 -52.23 -11.96 -16.88
CA GLN A 901 -52.33 -12.91 -17.98
C GLN A 901 -53.69 -12.87 -18.72
N SER A 902 -54.56 -11.92 -18.37
CA SER A 902 -55.79 -11.55 -19.09
C SER A 902 -55.56 -10.28 -19.89
#